data_AF-A0A8D6BHR1-F1
#
_entry.id   AF-A0A8D6BHR1-F1
#
_cell.length_a   1.000
_cell.length_b   1.000
_cell.length_c   1.000
_cell.angle_alpha   90.00
_cell.angle_beta   90.00
_cell.angle_gamma   90.00
#
_symmetry.space_group_name_H-M   'P 1'
#
loop_
_entity.id
_entity.type
_entity.pdbx_description
1 polymer ?
#
loop_
_entity_poly.entity_id
_entity_poly.type
_entity_poly.pdbx_seq_one_letter_code
_entity_poly.pdbx_strand_id
1 'polypeptide(L)'
;MIPREVLSFVGAQLGVPADALLTYATRRQTRQQHMDTLREIYGYKTFTGRGARDLREWTFGQAEDARSNEDLAHRFIVRCRETSTILPAVSTIERLCADALVAAERRIETRIAENLTADVRDHLDKLLSEMLAGNISRFIWLRNFEVGNNSAAANRLLDRLEFLRTLNINHSALASIPAHRIARLRRQGERYFTDGLRDITSDRRWAILAVCVVEWEAAIADAIVETHDRIVGKTWREAKRQHDETISGSKATLTDTIRTFTALGASLLEARSDGTPLEMAVASSVAWDRLAQLVATGTQLSNTLADEPLAYVGQGYHRFRRYAPRMLRCLKLEAAPVAGPLVAAALSIGEMKGVASPERRFLRPSSKWNRHLRAQEKGDTRLWEVAVLFHLRDAFRSGDVWLAHSRRYGDLKQVLVPMIAAQENAKLAVPSNPQDWLADRKARLTIALKRLARAARNGTIPHGSIEDGTLRIDRLTADVPDGAEALILDLYRRMPSVRITDMLLEVDAALGFTDAFTHLRTGAPCRDRIGLLNVLLAEGLNLGLRKMAEATNTHDYWQLSRLARWHVESEAMNQALAIVVAAQGKLPMSRVWGMGTSASSDGQFFPTARHGEAMNMVNAKYGSVPGLKAYTHVSDQFAPFACQSIPATVSEAPYILDGLLMNEVGRHVREQYADTAGFTDHLFGASSLLGYNLVGVGSG
;
A
#
# COMPACT_ATOMS: atom_id res chain seq x y z
N MET A 1 7.89 -45.10 -5.79
CA MET A 1 8.51 -46.30 -5.17
C MET A 1 8.71 -46.03 -3.69
N ILE A 2 8.55 -47.03 -2.83
CA ILE A 2 8.84 -46.89 -1.40
C ILE A 2 10.38 -46.91 -1.23
N PRO A 3 11.00 -45.95 -0.52
CA PRO A 3 12.45 -45.94 -0.30
C PRO A 3 12.95 -47.22 0.38
N ARG A 4 14.14 -47.69 -0.02
CA ARG A 4 14.71 -48.96 0.48
C ARG A 4 15.00 -48.92 1.97
N GLU A 5 15.32 -47.74 2.49
CA GLU A 5 15.56 -47.48 3.91
C GLU A 5 14.29 -47.74 4.73
N VAL A 6 13.13 -47.31 4.23
CA VAL A 6 11.83 -47.52 4.88
C VAL A 6 11.45 -49.00 4.87
N LEU A 7 11.66 -49.68 3.73
CA LEU A 7 11.39 -51.12 3.59
C LEU A 7 12.28 -51.95 4.52
N SER A 8 13.57 -51.60 4.63
CA SER A 8 14.52 -52.25 5.53
C SER A 8 14.15 -52.04 7.00
N PHE A 9 13.75 -50.81 7.37
CA PHE A 9 13.34 -50.48 8.72
C PHE A 9 12.08 -51.23 9.17
N VAL A 10 11.02 -51.20 8.35
CA VAL A 10 9.76 -51.91 8.64
C VAL A 10 9.96 -53.42 8.56
N GLY A 11 10.74 -53.90 7.58
CA GLY A 11 11.08 -55.32 7.46
C GLY A 11 11.79 -55.86 8.69
N ALA A 12 12.75 -55.12 9.25
CA ALA A 12 13.43 -55.49 10.48
C ALA A 12 12.47 -55.60 11.69
N GLN A 13 11.45 -54.74 11.78
CA GLN A 13 10.44 -54.81 12.84
C GLN A 13 9.49 -56.00 12.70
N LEU A 14 9.22 -56.42 11.46
CA LEU A 14 8.28 -57.50 11.15
C LEU A 14 8.98 -58.86 10.98
N GLY A 15 10.31 -58.92 11.01
CA GLY A 15 11.08 -60.15 10.77
C GLY A 15 11.07 -60.59 9.30
N VAL A 16 10.89 -59.66 8.37
CA VAL A 16 10.74 -59.93 6.92
C VAL A 16 11.82 -59.18 6.13
N PRO A 17 12.47 -59.80 5.13
CA PRO A 17 13.51 -59.12 4.38
C PRO A 17 12.93 -58.03 3.45
N ALA A 18 13.70 -56.97 3.22
CA ALA A 18 13.24 -55.76 2.51
C ALA A 18 12.81 -56.01 1.05
N ASP A 19 13.30 -57.09 0.46
CA ASP A 19 13.02 -57.57 -0.90
C ASP A 19 11.73 -58.40 -0.99
N ALA A 20 11.13 -58.83 0.13
CA ALA A 20 9.88 -59.60 0.14
C ALA A 20 8.70 -58.87 -0.52
N LEU A 21 8.75 -57.53 -0.55
CA LEU A 21 7.73 -56.70 -1.21
C LEU A 21 7.95 -56.55 -2.73
N LEU A 22 9.07 -57.00 -3.29
CA LEU A 22 9.34 -56.92 -4.74
C LEU A 22 8.34 -57.72 -5.57
N THR A 23 7.87 -58.87 -5.04
CA THR A 23 6.90 -59.75 -5.71
C THR A 23 5.46 -59.43 -5.34
N TYR A 24 5.21 -58.63 -4.30
CA TYR A 24 3.90 -58.36 -3.69
C TYR A 24 2.84 -57.82 -4.67
N ALA A 25 3.26 -57.03 -5.67
CA ALA A 25 2.37 -56.43 -6.66
C ALA A 25 2.40 -57.09 -8.05
N THR A 26 3.07 -58.25 -8.20
CA THR A 26 3.12 -58.98 -9.49
C THR A 26 1.73 -59.43 -9.94
N ARG A 27 0.88 -59.90 -9.00
CA ARG A 27 -0.54 -60.17 -9.24
C ARG A 27 -1.39 -58.97 -8.87
N ARG A 28 -2.03 -58.34 -9.85
CA ARG A 28 -2.91 -57.17 -9.65
C ARG A 28 -4.03 -57.43 -8.63
N GLN A 29 -4.57 -58.65 -8.60
CA GLN A 29 -5.64 -59.06 -7.67
C GLN A 29 -5.20 -59.01 -6.20
N THR A 30 -3.96 -59.42 -5.88
CA THR A 30 -3.44 -59.39 -4.51
C THR A 30 -3.38 -57.96 -3.98
N ARG A 31 -2.88 -57.02 -4.79
CA ARG A 31 -2.85 -55.59 -4.44
C ARG A 31 -4.26 -55.03 -4.20
N GLN A 32 -5.22 -55.43 -5.03
CA GLN A 32 -6.59 -54.93 -4.94
C GLN A 32 -7.31 -55.48 -3.70
N GLN A 33 -7.20 -56.79 -3.44
CA GLN A 33 -7.74 -57.42 -2.23
C GLN A 33 -7.16 -56.79 -0.96
N HIS A 34 -5.84 -56.61 -0.89
CA HIS A 34 -5.22 -55.98 0.29
C HIS A 34 -5.61 -54.51 0.44
N MET A 35 -5.80 -53.76 -0.66
CA MET A 35 -6.35 -52.41 -0.58
C MET A 35 -7.76 -52.39 -0.01
N ASP A 36 -8.62 -53.34 -0.42
CA ASP A 36 -9.98 -53.44 0.10
C ASP A 36 -9.99 -53.85 1.58
N THR A 37 -9.14 -54.78 2.00
CA THR A 37 -8.95 -55.13 3.42
C THR A 37 -8.45 -53.95 4.25
N LEU A 38 -7.44 -53.20 3.77
CA LEU A 38 -6.93 -52.01 4.46
C LEU A 38 -8.02 -50.94 4.61
N ARG A 39 -8.89 -50.81 3.62
CA ARG A 39 -10.02 -49.87 3.67
C ARG A 39 -11.03 -50.25 4.73
N GLU A 40 -11.35 -51.53 4.87
CA GLU A 40 -12.24 -52.02 5.93
C GLU A 40 -11.63 -51.80 7.31
N ILE A 41 -10.35 -52.15 7.51
CA ILE A 41 -9.66 -52.03 8.81
C ILE A 41 -9.60 -50.57 9.28
N TYR A 42 -9.20 -49.66 8.39
CA TYR A 42 -8.96 -48.25 8.74
C TYR A 42 -10.15 -47.32 8.43
N GLY A 43 -11.28 -47.87 7.98
CA GLY A 43 -12.50 -47.10 7.69
C GLY A 43 -12.41 -46.19 6.47
N TYR A 44 -11.47 -46.43 5.54
CA TYR A 44 -11.29 -45.58 4.35
C TYR A 44 -12.33 -45.86 3.26
N LYS A 45 -12.92 -44.78 2.73
CA LYS A 45 -13.92 -44.81 1.65
C LYS A 45 -13.27 -44.47 0.30
N THR A 46 -13.73 -45.11 -0.78
CA THR A 46 -13.36 -44.68 -2.13
C THR A 46 -14.12 -43.44 -2.53
N PHE A 47 -13.50 -42.63 -3.39
CA PHE A 47 -14.19 -41.56 -4.11
C PHE A 47 -15.11 -42.11 -5.21
N THR A 48 -16.18 -42.81 -4.81
CA THR A 48 -17.20 -43.38 -5.70
C THR A 48 -18.59 -43.26 -5.06
N GLY A 49 -19.65 -43.39 -5.87
CA GLY A 49 -21.03 -43.44 -5.38
C GLY A 49 -21.48 -42.19 -4.61
N ARG A 50 -22.19 -42.39 -3.49
CA ARG A 50 -22.79 -41.33 -2.67
C ARG A 50 -21.75 -40.39 -2.05
N GLY A 51 -20.67 -40.94 -1.46
CA GLY A 51 -19.62 -40.13 -0.84
C GLY A 51 -18.90 -39.21 -1.83
N ALA A 52 -18.71 -39.65 -3.08
CA ALA A 52 -18.19 -38.78 -4.13
C ALA A 52 -19.18 -37.66 -4.49
N ARG A 53 -20.49 -37.94 -4.52
CA ARG A 53 -21.51 -36.91 -4.78
C ARG A 53 -21.52 -35.85 -3.67
N ASP A 54 -21.49 -36.28 -2.41
CA ASP A 54 -21.50 -35.38 -1.25
C ASP A 54 -20.25 -34.48 -1.24
N LEU A 55 -19.07 -35.05 -1.55
CA LEU A 55 -17.83 -34.28 -1.68
C LEU A 55 -17.87 -33.31 -2.86
N ARG A 56 -18.44 -33.69 -4.01
CA ARG A 56 -18.63 -32.76 -5.14
C ARG A 56 -19.52 -31.60 -4.72
N GLU A 57 -20.69 -31.88 -4.15
CA GLU A 57 -21.62 -30.85 -3.69
C GLU A 57 -20.98 -29.90 -2.68
N TRP A 58 -20.20 -30.44 -1.74
CA TRP A 58 -19.39 -29.66 -0.82
C TRP A 58 -18.37 -28.78 -1.57
N THR A 59 -17.61 -29.30 -2.53
CA THR A 59 -16.66 -28.52 -3.35
C THR A 59 -17.37 -27.38 -4.09
N PHE A 60 -18.55 -27.64 -4.67
CA PHE A 60 -19.35 -26.61 -5.33
C PHE A 60 -19.87 -25.53 -4.37
N GLY A 61 -20.14 -25.89 -3.11
CA GLY A 61 -20.48 -24.94 -2.05
C GLY A 61 -19.28 -24.09 -1.61
N GLN A 62 -18.08 -24.66 -1.59
CA GLN A 62 -16.84 -23.97 -1.21
C GLN A 62 -16.23 -23.10 -2.33
N ALA A 63 -16.62 -23.33 -3.58
CA ALA A 63 -15.99 -22.70 -4.74
C ALA A 63 -16.18 -21.17 -4.80
N GLU A 64 -17.28 -20.63 -4.27
CA GLU A 64 -17.51 -19.16 -4.26
C GLU A 64 -16.48 -18.45 -3.37
N ASP A 65 -16.10 -19.06 -2.25
CA ASP A 65 -15.15 -18.52 -1.26
C ASP A 65 -13.69 -18.85 -1.56
N ALA A 66 -13.43 -19.78 -2.47
CA ALA A 66 -12.08 -20.15 -2.88
C ALA A 66 -11.44 -19.05 -3.71
N ARG A 67 -10.21 -18.67 -3.36
CA ARG A 67 -9.46 -17.60 -4.04
C ARG A 67 -8.72 -18.07 -5.28
N SER A 68 -8.34 -19.34 -5.31
CA SER A 68 -7.63 -19.98 -6.43
C SER A 68 -8.03 -21.45 -6.58
N ASN A 69 -7.64 -22.06 -7.69
CA ASN A 69 -7.81 -23.50 -7.90
C ASN A 69 -7.01 -24.32 -6.87
N GLU A 70 -5.82 -23.84 -6.52
CA GLU A 70 -4.96 -24.46 -5.51
C GLU A 70 -5.60 -24.40 -4.11
N ASP A 71 -6.16 -23.25 -3.72
CA ASP A 71 -6.90 -23.10 -2.45
C ASP A 71 -8.06 -24.10 -2.38
N LEU A 72 -8.89 -24.19 -3.43
CA LEU A 72 -9.99 -25.14 -3.47
C LEU A 72 -9.53 -26.60 -3.44
N ALA A 73 -8.45 -26.93 -4.16
CA ALA A 73 -7.86 -28.26 -4.15
C ALA A 73 -7.31 -28.63 -2.77
N HIS A 74 -6.64 -27.70 -2.08
CA HIS A 74 -6.15 -27.91 -0.72
C HIS A 74 -7.30 -28.16 0.25
N ARG A 75 -8.36 -27.33 0.21
CA ARG A 75 -9.58 -27.52 1.01
C ARG A 75 -10.22 -28.89 0.73
N PHE A 76 -10.31 -29.28 -0.53
CA PHE A 76 -10.82 -30.59 -0.94
C PHE A 76 -9.99 -31.76 -0.38
N ILE A 77 -8.65 -31.66 -0.43
CA ILE A 77 -7.75 -32.67 0.14
C ILE A 77 -7.94 -32.77 1.65
N VAL A 78 -8.01 -31.64 2.36
CA VAL A 78 -8.27 -31.60 3.81
C VAL A 78 -9.61 -32.28 4.12
N ARG A 79 -10.67 -31.94 3.38
CA ARG A 79 -11.99 -32.54 3.58
C ARG A 79 -12.02 -34.04 3.29
N CYS A 80 -11.29 -34.50 2.28
CA CYS A 80 -11.14 -35.93 2.02
C CYS A 80 -10.46 -36.63 3.20
N ARG A 81 -9.43 -36.02 3.80
CA ARG A 81 -8.75 -36.58 4.98
C ARG A 81 -9.68 -36.65 6.20
N GLU A 82 -10.43 -35.58 6.48
CA GLU A 82 -11.42 -35.53 7.58
C GLU A 82 -12.51 -36.60 7.45
N THR A 83 -12.94 -36.88 6.22
CA THR A 83 -14.00 -37.86 5.93
C THR A 83 -13.46 -39.27 5.68
N SER A 84 -12.16 -39.48 5.87
CA SER A 84 -11.44 -40.72 5.55
C SER A 84 -11.70 -41.21 4.12
N THR A 85 -11.81 -40.28 3.17
CA THR A 85 -11.97 -40.58 1.74
C THR A 85 -10.60 -40.62 1.06
N ILE A 86 -10.33 -41.71 0.33
CA ILE A 86 -9.11 -41.85 -0.47
C ILE A 86 -9.12 -40.81 -1.60
N LEU A 87 -8.03 -40.05 -1.71
CA LEU A 87 -7.87 -39.02 -2.74
C LEU A 87 -7.99 -39.64 -4.14
N PRO A 88 -8.82 -39.07 -5.03
CA PRO A 88 -8.82 -39.47 -6.43
C PRO A 88 -7.52 -39.01 -7.12
N ALA A 89 -7.32 -39.41 -8.37
CA ALA A 89 -6.19 -38.96 -9.17
C ALA A 89 -6.13 -37.42 -9.22
N VAL A 90 -4.91 -36.85 -9.24
CA VAL A 90 -4.69 -35.40 -9.23
C VAL A 90 -5.48 -34.70 -10.34
N SER A 91 -5.47 -35.25 -11.55
CA SER A 91 -6.25 -34.73 -12.69
C SER A 91 -7.76 -34.71 -12.46
N THR A 92 -8.29 -35.60 -11.61
CA THR A 92 -9.71 -35.60 -11.22
C THR A 92 -9.99 -34.48 -10.24
N ILE A 93 -9.08 -34.22 -9.30
CA ILE A 93 -9.18 -33.10 -8.35
C ILE A 93 -9.14 -31.77 -9.11
N GLU A 94 -8.15 -31.61 -10.00
CA GLU A 94 -7.98 -30.40 -10.82
C GLU A 94 -9.22 -30.09 -11.65
N ARG A 95 -9.74 -31.10 -12.38
CA ARG A 95 -10.95 -30.93 -13.19
C ARG A 95 -12.17 -30.59 -12.32
N LEU A 96 -12.36 -31.29 -11.21
CA LEU A 96 -13.49 -31.04 -10.31
C LEU A 96 -13.46 -29.62 -9.74
N CYS A 97 -12.28 -29.15 -9.32
CA CYS A 97 -12.11 -27.81 -8.78
C CYS A 97 -12.31 -26.75 -9.87
N ALA A 98 -11.77 -26.96 -11.07
CA ALA A 98 -11.98 -26.07 -12.21
C ALA A 98 -13.47 -25.97 -12.60
N ASP A 99 -14.17 -27.10 -12.70
CA ASP A 99 -15.60 -27.14 -13.02
C ASP A 99 -16.43 -26.41 -11.94
N ALA A 100 -16.11 -26.64 -10.66
CA ALA A 100 -16.77 -25.98 -9.54
C ALA A 100 -16.55 -24.46 -9.54
N LEU A 101 -15.33 -24.00 -9.87
CA LEU A 101 -15.00 -22.58 -9.99
C LEU A 101 -15.73 -21.91 -11.15
N VAL A 102 -15.81 -22.56 -12.32
CA VAL A 102 -16.55 -22.04 -13.49
C VAL A 102 -18.05 -21.95 -13.17
N ALA A 103 -18.61 -22.94 -12.48
CA ALA A 103 -19.99 -22.91 -12.06
C ALA A 103 -20.26 -21.80 -11.03
N ALA A 104 -19.36 -21.61 -10.06
CA ALA A 104 -19.44 -20.54 -9.08
C ALA A 104 -19.40 -19.15 -9.76
N GLU A 105 -18.54 -18.95 -10.76
CA GLU A 105 -18.49 -17.71 -11.54
C GLU A 105 -19.82 -17.42 -12.24
N ARG A 106 -20.40 -18.41 -12.93
CA ARG A 106 -21.71 -18.26 -13.58
C ARG A 106 -22.83 -17.93 -12.59
N ARG A 107 -22.87 -18.61 -11.44
CA ARG A 107 -23.87 -18.32 -10.40
C ARG A 107 -23.76 -16.89 -9.87
N ILE A 108 -22.53 -16.39 -9.67
CA ILE A 108 -22.30 -15.01 -9.24
C ILE A 108 -22.76 -14.03 -10.32
N GLU A 109 -22.40 -14.28 -11.58
CA GLU A 109 -22.80 -13.44 -12.72
C GLU A 109 -24.33 -13.35 -12.85
N THR A 110 -25.02 -14.49 -12.81
CA THR A 110 -26.49 -14.55 -12.85
C THR A 110 -27.13 -13.87 -11.64
N ARG A 111 -26.63 -14.12 -10.41
CA ARG A 111 -27.17 -13.50 -9.18
C ARG A 111 -27.07 -11.97 -9.23
N ILE A 112 -25.96 -11.44 -9.75
CA ILE A 112 -25.82 -9.99 -9.93
C ILE A 112 -26.81 -9.50 -10.99
N ALA A 113 -26.88 -10.15 -12.14
CA ALA A 113 -27.77 -9.76 -13.23
C ALA A 113 -29.26 -9.76 -12.80
N GLU A 114 -29.72 -10.79 -12.09
CA GLU A 114 -31.09 -10.92 -11.57
C GLU A 114 -31.47 -9.79 -10.61
N ASN A 115 -30.52 -9.28 -9.82
CA ASN A 115 -30.73 -8.14 -8.92
C ASN A 115 -30.80 -6.78 -9.63
N LEU A 116 -30.51 -6.71 -10.94
CA LEU A 116 -30.61 -5.48 -11.73
C LEU A 116 -31.97 -5.39 -12.42
N THR A 117 -32.64 -4.25 -12.26
CA THR A 117 -33.89 -3.94 -12.98
C THR A 117 -33.64 -3.78 -14.48
N ALA A 118 -34.69 -3.93 -15.29
CA ALA A 118 -34.60 -3.74 -16.74
C ALA A 118 -34.05 -2.36 -17.12
N ASP A 119 -34.50 -1.31 -16.43
CA ASP A 119 -34.02 0.07 -16.65
C ASP A 119 -32.53 0.20 -16.36
N VAL A 120 -32.03 -0.40 -15.27
CA VAL A 120 -30.60 -0.36 -14.94
C VAL A 120 -29.78 -1.10 -15.99
N ARG A 121 -30.25 -2.25 -16.48
CA ARG A 121 -29.56 -3.01 -17.54
C ARG A 121 -29.44 -2.20 -18.84
N ASP A 122 -30.50 -1.49 -19.24
CA ASP A 122 -30.48 -0.60 -20.40
C ASP A 122 -29.50 0.57 -20.22
N HIS A 123 -29.49 1.22 -19.05
CA HIS A 123 -28.52 2.26 -18.74
C HIS A 123 -27.07 1.76 -18.76
N LEU A 124 -26.81 0.55 -18.24
CA LEU A 124 -25.48 -0.07 -18.27
C LEU A 124 -25.03 -0.35 -19.70
N ASP A 125 -25.91 -0.88 -20.55
CA ASP A 125 -25.59 -1.14 -21.97
C ASP A 125 -25.34 0.17 -22.74
N LYS A 126 -26.08 1.25 -22.42
CA LYS A 126 -25.84 2.59 -22.97
C LYS A 126 -24.45 3.15 -22.65
N LEU A 127 -23.82 2.74 -21.53
CA LEU A 127 -22.44 3.15 -21.22
C LEU A 127 -21.45 2.72 -22.31
N LEU A 128 -21.75 1.61 -23.01
CA LEU A 128 -20.90 1.09 -24.06
C LEU A 128 -21.16 1.78 -25.40
N SER A 129 -22.37 2.26 -25.67
CA SER A 129 -22.76 2.86 -26.96
C SER A 129 -22.64 4.38 -27.01
N GLU A 130 -22.89 5.08 -25.91
CA GLU A 130 -22.89 6.53 -25.86
C GLU A 130 -21.47 7.09 -25.97
N MET A 131 -21.23 7.94 -26.97
CA MET A 131 -19.94 8.59 -27.22
C MET A 131 -19.95 10.03 -26.72
N LEU A 132 -18.88 10.40 -26.04
CA LEU A 132 -18.58 11.76 -25.62
C LEU A 132 -17.64 12.46 -26.61
N ALA A 133 -17.45 13.76 -26.43
CA ALA A 133 -16.47 14.54 -27.17
C ALA A 133 -15.09 13.85 -27.14
N GLY A 134 -14.45 13.76 -28.31
CA GLY A 134 -13.20 13.01 -28.48
C GLY A 134 -13.36 11.53 -28.82
N ASN A 135 -14.58 11.07 -29.18
CA ASN A 135 -14.88 9.69 -29.55
C ASN A 135 -14.54 8.66 -28.45
N ILE A 136 -14.79 9.05 -27.20
CA ILE A 136 -14.59 8.22 -26.02
C ILE A 136 -15.97 7.81 -25.51
N SER A 137 -16.19 6.51 -25.32
CA SER A 137 -17.45 6.03 -24.75
C SER A 137 -17.62 6.46 -23.29
N ARG A 138 -18.88 6.53 -22.83
CA ARG A 138 -19.22 6.83 -21.43
C ARG A 138 -18.52 5.87 -20.45
N PHE A 139 -18.44 4.59 -20.77
CA PHE A 139 -17.71 3.59 -19.97
C PHE A 139 -16.22 3.93 -19.82
N ILE A 140 -15.53 4.29 -20.91
CA ILE A 140 -14.11 4.62 -20.88
C ILE A 140 -13.88 5.95 -20.16
N TRP A 141 -14.80 6.92 -20.29
CA TRP A 141 -14.74 8.18 -19.54
C TRP A 141 -14.88 7.98 -18.02
N LEU A 142 -15.76 7.06 -17.59
CA LEU A 142 -15.91 6.68 -16.19
C LEU A 142 -14.69 5.95 -15.65
N ARG A 143 -14.10 5.05 -16.45
CA ARG A 143 -12.86 4.35 -16.09
C ARG A 143 -11.66 5.29 -15.95
N ASN A 144 -11.57 6.28 -16.84
CA ASN A 144 -10.42 7.17 -16.92
C ASN A 144 -10.59 8.38 -15.99
N PHE A 145 -10.15 8.19 -14.74
CA PHE A 145 -10.03 9.26 -13.76
C PHE A 145 -8.71 9.14 -12.99
N GLU A 146 -8.22 10.29 -12.53
CA GLU A 146 -7.03 10.38 -11.70
C GLU A 146 -7.29 11.40 -10.59
N VAL A 147 -6.55 11.27 -9.49
CA VAL A 147 -6.62 12.23 -8.39
C VAL A 147 -6.09 13.59 -8.87
N GLY A 148 -6.91 14.62 -8.74
CA GLY A 148 -6.60 15.99 -9.15
C GLY A 148 -5.73 16.75 -8.15
N ASN A 149 -5.36 17.98 -8.52
CA ASN A 149 -4.62 18.91 -7.65
C ASN A 149 -5.24 20.33 -7.61
N ASN A 150 -6.41 20.52 -8.21
CA ASN A 150 -7.05 21.82 -8.37
C ASN A 150 -8.59 21.69 -8.44
N SER A 151 -9.29 22.82 -8.31
CA SER A 151 -10.76 22.87 -8.28
C SER A 151 -11.42 22.38 -9.57
N ALA A 152 -10.77 22.52 -10.74
CA ALA A 152 -11.33 22.05 -12.00
C ALA A 152 -11.28 20.51 -12.07
N ALA A 153 -10.18 19.90 -11.63
CA ALA A 153 -10.07 18.45 -11.51
C ALA A 153 -11.08 17.88 -10.51
N ALA A 154 -11.28 18.55 -9.35
CA ALA A 154 -12.32 18.17 -8.39
C ALA A 154 -13.72 18.18 -9.02
N ASN A 155 -14.06 19.22 -9.80
CA ASN A 155 -15.35 19.29 -10.49
C ASN A 155 -15.51 18.19 -11.56
N ARG A 156 -14.46 17.86 -12.31
CA ARG A 156 -14.51 16.74 -13.28
C ARG A 156 -14.76 15.38 -12.62
N LEU A 157 -14.25 15.18 -11.40
CA LEU A 157 -14.54 13.98 -10.61
C LEU A 157 -15.98 14.00 -10.08
N LEU A 158 -16.47 15.17 -9.63
CA LEU A 158 -17.87 15.34 -9.21
C LEU A 158 -18.85 15.10 -10.37
N ASP A 159 -18.55 15.52 -11.59
CA ASP A 159 -19.36 15.24 -12.78
C ASP A 159 -19.55 13.73 -13.00
N ARG A 160 -18.49 12.94 -12.78
CA ARG A 160 -18.55 11.48 -12.88
C ARG A 160 -19.33 10.86 -11.74
N LEU A 161 -19.08 11.30 -10.50
CA LEU A 161 -19.77 10.78 -9.32
C LEU A 161 -21.27 11.03 -9.39
N GLU A 162 -21.68 12.23 -9.80
CA GLU A 162 -23.09 12.56 -10.00
C GLU A 162 -23.72 11.70 -11.10
N PHE A 163 -23.05 11.51 -12.23
CA PHE A 163 -23.51 10.62 -13.29
C PHE A 163 -23.67 9.17 -12.81
N LEU A 164 -22.70 8.62 -12.07
CA LEU A 164 -22.80 7.24 -11.57
C LEU A 164 -24.01 7.06 -10.66
N ARG A 165 -24.38 8.09 -9.91
CA ARG A 165 -25.53 8.04 -9.01
C ARG A 165 -26.87 8.16 -9.71
N THR A 166 -26.93 8.75 -10.91
CA THR A 166 -28.17 8.74 -11.70
C THR A 166 -28.50 7.34 -12.21
N LEU A 167 -27.53 6.43 -12.30
CA LEU A 167 -27.74 5.02 -12.64
C LEU A 167 -28.50 4.25 -11.54
N ASN A 168 -28.56 4.79 -10.32
CA ASN A 168 -29.34 4.28 -9.18
C ASN A 168 -29.14 2.77 -8.91
N ILE A 169 -27.90 2.29 -9.04
CA ILE A 169 -27.56 0.89 -8.74
C ILE A 169 -27.46 0.72 -7.23
N ASN A 170 -28.31 -0.13 -6.66
CA ASN A 170 -28.29 -0.38 -5.23
C ASN A 170 -27.06 -1.21 -4.85
N HIS A 171 -26.22 -0.71 -3.93
CA HIS A 171 -25.02 -1.42 -3.44
C HIS A 171 -25.35 -2.80 -2.83
N SER A 172 -26.58 -3.00 -2.33
CA SER A 172 -27.02 -4.31 -1.83
C SER A 172 -27.04 -5.42 -2.91
N ALA A 173 -27.07 -5.05 -4.19
CA ALA A 173 -26.96 -6.01 -5.29
C ALA A 173 -25.65 -6.83 -5.23
N LEU A 174 -24.60 -6.29 -4.60
CA LEU A 174 -23.31 -6.94 -4.43
C LEU A 174 -23.07 -7.50 -3.02
N ALA A 175 -23.97 -7.25 -2.05
CA ALA A 175 -23.71 -7.57 -0.63
C ALA A 175 -23.54 -9.07 -0.35
N SER A 176 -24.15 -9.95 -1.16
CA SER A 176 -24.01 -11.41 -1.03
C SER A 176 -22.82 -12.00 -1.80
N ILE A 177 -22.02 -11.16 -2.47
CA ILE A 177 -20.91 -11.60 -3.32
C ILE A 177 -19.59 -11.46 -2.54
N PRO A 178 -18.72 -12.48 -2.50
CA PRO A 178 -17.42 -12.37 -1.86
C PRO A 178 -16.57 -11.24 -2.45
N ALA A 179 -15.92 -10.44 -1.60
CA ALA A 179 -15.16 -9.25 -2.02
C ALA A 179 -14.07 -9.54 -3.08
N HIS A 180 -13.41 -10.70 -2.99
CA HIS A 180 -12.39 -11.10 -3.97
C HIS A 180 -12.98 -11.36 -5.38
N ARG A 181 -14.25 -11.77 -5.47
CA ARG A 181 -14.98 -11.97 -6.74
C ARG A 181 -15.36 -10.63 -7.36
N ILE A 182 -15.85 -9.69 -6.55
CA ILE A 182 -16.09 -8.30 -6.95
C ILE A 182 -14.79 -7.69 -7.50
N ALA A 183 -13.69 -7.82 -6.76
CA ALA A 183 -12.39 -7.32 -7.19
C ALA A 183 -11.93 -7.91 -8.54
N ARG A 184 -12.17 -9.22 -8.79
CA ARG A 184 -11.84 -9.87 -10.06
C ARG A 184 -12.73 -9.40 -11.22
N LEU A 185 -14.04 -9.25 -11.02
CA LEU A 185 -14.95 -8.73 -12.05
C LEU A 185 -14.61 -7.28 -12.41
N ARG A 186 -14.34 -6.43 -11.41
CA ARG A 186 -13.84 -5.05 -11.63
C ARG A 186 -12.58 -5.04 -12.47
N ARG A 187 -11.57 -5.86 -12.10
CA ARG A 187 -10.32 -5.97 -12.87
C ARG A 187 -10.60 -6.38 -14.31
N GLN A 188 -11.49 -7.34 -14.56
CA GLN A 188 -11.85 -7.72 -15.94
C GLN A 188 -12.43 -6.53 -16.72
N GLY A 189 -13.40 -5.81 -16.14
CA GLY A 189 -14.01 -4.65 -16.79
C GLY A 189 -13.03 -3.52 -17.08
N GLU A 190 -12.07 -3.26 -16.19
CA GLU A 190 -11.01 -2.27 -16.42
C GLU A 190 -10.09 -2.63 -17.59
N ARG A 191 -9.94 -3.92 -17.91
CA ARG A 191 -9.06 -4.42 -18.98
C ARG A 191 -9.77 -4.60 -20.31
N TYR A 192 -11.10 -4.67 -20.33
CA TYR A 192 -11.84 -4.63 -21.59
C TYR A 192 -11.92 -3.21 -22.18
N PHE A 193 -12.00 -3.15 -23.51
CA PHE A 193 -12.52 -1.99 -24.22
C PHE A 193 -14.01 -2.17 -24.50
N THR A 194 -14.69 -1.13 -24.97
CA THR A 194 -16.13 -1.19 -25.26
C THR A 194 -16.50 -2.32 -26.20
N ASP A 195 -15.74 -2.50 -27.28
CA ASP A 195 -16.06 -3.52 -28.29
C ASP A 195 -15.93 -4.93 -27.67
N GLY A 196 -14.87 -5.15 -26.90
CA GLY A 196 -14.68 -6.41 -26.18
C GLY A 196 -15.75 -6.69 -25.12
N LEU A 197 -16.38 -5.67 -24.52
CA LEU A 197 -17.54 -5.85 -23.63
C LEU A 197 -18.84 -6.07 -24.40
N ARG A 198 -19.03 -5.44 -25.55
CA ARG A 198 -20.21 -5.64 -26.41
C ARG A 198 -20.27 -7.07 -26.94
N ASP A 199 -19.11 -7.66 -27.24
CA ASP A 199 -18.99 -9.06 -27.67
C ASP A 199 -19.35 -10.06 -26.57
N ILE A 200 -19.35 -9.64 -25.29
CA ILE A 200 -19.87 -10.45 -24.19
C ILE A 200 -21.39 -10.38 -24.23
N THR A 201 -22.01 -11.46 -24.70
CA THR A 201 -23.46 -11.67 -24.54
C THR A 201 -23.72 -12.32 -23.19
N SER A 202 -24.86 -12.04 -22.53
CA SER A 202 -25.37 -12.59 -21.22
C SER A 202 -25.20 -11.72 -19.96
N ASP A 203 -25.70 -12.28 -18.84
CA ASP A 203 -25.52 -11.87 -17.44
C ASP A 203 -24.11 -11.40 -17.10
N ARG A 204 -23.09 -12.03 -17.69
CA ARG A 204 -21.69 -11.68 -17.44
C ARG A 204 -21.38 -10.23 -17.78
N ARG A 205 -21.91 -9.71 -18.89
CA ARG A 205 -21.69 -8.31 -19.28
C ARG A 205 -22.26 -7.37 -18.23
N TRP A 206 -23.51 -7.59 -17.82
CA TRP A 206 -24.17 -6.78 -16.80
C TRP A 206 -23.48 -6.91 -15.44
N ALA A 207 -23.03 -8.11 -15.06
CA ALA A 207 -22.28 -8.32 -13.82
C ALA A 207 -20.97 -7.52 -13.80
N ILE A 208 -20.19 -7.56 -14.88
CA ILE A 208 -18.95 -6.77 -15.01
C ILE A 208 -19.26 -5.27 -14.95
N LEU A 209 -20.25 -4.80 -15.71
CA LEU A 209 -20.61 -3.38 -15.77
C LEU A 209 -21.13 -2.85 -14.44
N ALA A 210 -22.03 -3.59 -13.78
CA ALA A 210 -22.59 -3.22 -12.48
C ALA A 210 -21.50 -3.17 -11.40
N VAL A 211 -20.60 -4.16 -11.36
CA VAL A 211 -19.45 -4.15 -10.45
C VAL A 211 -18.54 -2.96 -10.75
N CYS A 212 -18.20 -2.69 -12.02
CA CYS A 212 -17.39 -1.52 -12.36
C CYS A 212 -18.03 -0.21 -11.92
N VAL A 213 -19.32 0.00 -12.17
CA VAL A 213 -20.04 1.22 -11.77
C VAL A 213 -20.02 1.41 -10.26
N VAL A 214 -20.36 0.38 -9.49
CA VAL A 214 -20.38 0.45 -8.02
C VAL A 214 -18.96 0.71 -7.46
N GLU A 215 -17.96 -0.01 -7.95
CA GLU A 215 -16.59 0.15 -7.46
C GLU A 215 -15.96 1.47 -7.91
N TRP A 216 -16.32 1.99 -9.09
CA TRP A 216 -15.88 3.31 -9.56
C TRP A 216 -16.57 4.44 -8.81
N GLU A 217 -17.82 4.27 -8.36
CA GLU A 217 -18.46 5.27 -7.50
C GLU A 217 -17.65 5.46 -6.21
N ALA A 218 -17.31 4.36 -5.54
CA ALA A 218 -16.48 4.38 -4.34
C ALA A 218 -15.07 4.95 -4.63
N ALA A 219 -14.42 4.49 -5.70
CA ALA A 219 -13.06 4.93 -6.05
C ALA A 219 -12.99 6.41 -6.48
N ILE A 220 -14.02 6.93 -7.16
CA ILE A 220 -14.11 8.34 -7.52
C ILE A 220 -14.41 9.18 -6.29
N ALA A 221 -15.27 8.74 -5.38
CA ALA A 221 -15.48 9.42 -4.10
C ALA A 221 -14.17 9.53 -3.30
N ASP A 222 -13.38 8.44 -3.27
CA ASP A 222 -12.04 8.43 -2.68
C ASP A 222 -11.08 9.41 -3.37
N ALA A 223 -11.10 9.45 -4.71
CA ALA A 223 -10.30 10.38 -5.49
C ALA A 223 -10.70 11.85 -5.25
N ILE A 224 -11.97 12.13 -4.97
CA ILE A 224 -12.45 13.48 -4.62
C ILE A 224 -11.90 13.89 -3.25
N VAL A 225 -11.94 13.01 -2.25
CA VAL A 225 -11.37 13.27 -0.91
C VAL A 225 -9.86 13.46 -1.01
N GLU A 226 -9.15 12.64 -1.79
CA GLU A 226 -7.70 12.83 -1.99
C GLU A 226 -7.38 14.11 -2.79
N THR A 227 -8.22 14.48 -3.76
CA THR A 227 -8.09 15.75 -4.49
C THR A 227 -8.28 16.93 -3.54
N HIS A 228 -9.25 16.84 -2.63
CA HIS A 228 -9.46 17.82 -1.58
C HIS A 228 -8.23 17.94 -0.67
N ASP A 229 -7.68 16.81 -0.21
CA ASP A 229 -6.44 16.77 0.58
C ASP A 229 -5.28 17.49 -0.13
N ARG A 230 -5.05 17.18 -1.42
CA ARG A 230 -4.01 17.84 -2.23
C ARG A 230 -4.25 19.34 -2.34
N ILE A 231 -5.49 19.78 -2.55
CA ILE A 231 -5.81 21.22 -2.63
C ILE A 231 -5.52 21.93 -1.30
N VAL A 232 -5.92 21.34 -0.16
CA VAL A 232 -5.63 21.87 1.18
C VAL A 232 -4.11 21.93 1.42
N GLY A 233 -3.39 20.86 1.08
CA GLY A 233 -1.93 20.81 1.17
C GLY A 233 -1.23 21.88 0.32
N LYS A 234 -1.74 22.13 -0.90
CA LYS A 234 -1.25 23.22 -1.77
C LYS A 234 -1.45 24.58 -1.11
N THR A 235 -2.66 24.85 -0.61
CA THR A 235 -3.00 26.10 0.06
C THR A 235 -2.12 26.34 1.30
N TRP A 236 -1.85 25.30 2.11
CA TRP A 236 -0.93 25.43 3.24
C TRP A 236 0.49 25.76 2.81
N ARG A 237 1.02 25.12 1.76
CA ARG A 237 2.37 25.39 1.25
C ARG A 237 2.50 26.80 0.66
N GLU A 238 1.48 27.27 -0.07
CA GLU A 238 1.44 28.64 -0.58
C GLU A 238 1.43 29.65 0.57
N ALA A 239 0.62 29.40 1.61
CA ALA A 239 0.57 30.24 2.80
C ALA A 239 1.90 30.25 3.57
N LYS A 240 2.52 29.08 3.77
CA LYS A 240 3.84 28.96 4.39
C LYS A 240 4.92 29.70 3.58
N ARG A 241 4.94 29.51 2.25
CA ARG A 241 5.90 30.21 1.38
C ARG A 241 5.76 31.73 1.50
N GLN A 242 4.54 32.25 1.46
CA GLN A 242 4.31 33.69 1.62
C GLN A 242 4.74 34.21 2.99
N HIS A 243 4.49 33.44 4.04
CA HIS A 243 4.95 33.77 5.39
C HIS A 243 6.48 33.79 5.47
N ASP A 244 7.15 32.76 4.95
CA ASP A 244 8.61 32.66 4.90
C ASP A 244 9.22 33.80 4.06
N GLU A 245 8.59 34.17 2.93
CA GLU A 245 8.97 35.32 2.09
C GLU A 245 8.81 36.64 2.83
N THR A 246 7.71 36.82 3.59
CA THR A 246 7.45 38.02 4.39
C THR A 246 8.48 38.18 5.51
N ILE A 247 8.80 37.09 6.23
CA ILE A 247 9.87 37.07 7.23
C ILE A 247 11.21 37.38 6.59
N SER A 248 11.53 36.73 5.46
CA SER A 248 12.81 36.93 4.79
C SER A 248 12.98 38.36 4.27
N GLY A 249 11.94 38.95 3.70
CA GLY A 249 11.92 40.36 3.27
C GLY A 249 12.09 41.34 4.43
N SER A 250 11.62 40.96 5.63
CA SER A 250 11.75 41.79 6.84
C SER A 250 13.13 41.70 7.52
N LYS A 251 14.01 40.77 7.12
CA LYS A 251 15.31 40.55 7.77
C LYS A 251 16.24 41.77 7.74
N ALA A 252 16.28 42.48 6.62
CA ALA A 252 17.13 43.67 6.48
C ALA A 252 16.67 44.78 7.43
N THR A 253 15.37 45.07 7.43
CA THR A 253 14.74 46.05 8.32
C THR A 253 14.85 45.65 9.79
N LEU A 254 14.73 44.35 10.11
CA LEU A 254 14.93 43.83 11.46
C LEU A 254 16.36 44.04 11.95
N THR A 255 17.35 43.69 11.12
CA THR A 255 18.78 43.85 11.45
C THR A 255 19.12 45.32 11.66
N ASP A 256 18.62 46.20 10.78
CA ASP A 256 18.82 47.64 10.91
C ASP A 256 18.17 48.19 12.19
N THR A 257 16.91 47.83 12.46
CA THR A 257 16.17 48.28 13.65
C THR A 257 16.86 47.82 14.95
N ILE A 258 17.30 46.55 15.03
CA ILE A 258 18.04 46.03 16.19
C ILE A 258 19.38 46.76 16.35
N ARG A 259 20.11 46.97 15.25
CA ARG A 259 21.38 47.71 15.28
C ARG A 259 21.17 49.14 15.80
N THR A 260 20.14 49.84 15.34
CA THR A 260 19.84 51.20 15.79
C THR A 260 19.40 51.25 17.25
N PHE A 261 18.61 50.27 17.73
CA PHE A 261 18.29 50.16 19.15
C PHE A 261 19.52 49.85 20.01
N THR A 262 20.44 49.01 19.53
CA THR A 262 21.69 48.70 20.24
C THR A 262 22.58 49.95 20.33
N ALA A 263 22.71 50.71 19.24
CA ALA A 263 23.47 51.96 19.23
C ALA A 263 22.86 53.00 20.19
N LEU A 264 21.53 53.16 20.17
CA LEU A 264 20.83 54.02 21.12
C LEU A 264 21.05 53.58 22.57
N GLY A 265 20.94 52.27 22.84
CA GLY A 265 21.19 51.70 24.16
C GLY A 265 22.62 51.97 24.66
N ALA A 266 23.61 51.83 23.78
CA ALA A 266 25.01 52.15 24.09
C ALA A 266 25.19 53.63 24.44
N SER A 267 24.64 54.55 23.63
CA SER A 267 24.71 56.00 23.89
C SER A 267 24.02 56.39 25.20
N LEU A 268 22.90 55.72 25.57
CA LEU A 268 22.22 55.94 26.84
C LEU A 268 23.04 55.44 28.04
N LEU A 269 23.72 54.29 27.91
CA LEU A 269 24.60 53.74 28.94
C LEU A 269 25.85 54.60 29.15
N GLU A 270 26.44 55.12 28.06
CA GLU A 270 27.59 56.03 28.09
C GLU A 270 27.21 57.36 28.76
N ALA A 271 26.12 58.00 28.32
CA ALA A 271 25.61 59.23 28.95
C ALA A 271 25.29 59.06 30.45
N ARG A 272 24.76 57.89 30.85
CA ARG A 272 24.54 57.58 32.28
C ARG A 272 25.85 57.45 33.06
N SER A 273 26.90 56.92 32.43
CA SER A 273 28.22 56.74 33.03
C SER A 273 28.95 58.08 33.20
N ASP A 274 28.76 58.99 32.23
CA ASP A 274 29.41 60.30 32.18
C ASP A 274 28.63 61.42 32.90
N GLY A 275 27.44 61.11 33.44
CA GLY A 275 26.59 62.08 34.15
C GLY A 275 25.87 63.08 33.24
N THR A 276 25.81 62.81 31.94
CA THR A 276 25.20 63.66 30.91
C THR A 276 23.67 63.49 30.91
N PRO A 277 22.87 64.55 30.68
CA PRO A 277 21.42 64.42 30.55
C PRO A 277 21.04 63.45 29.42
N LEU A 278 20.27 62.40 29.74
CA LEU A 278 19.84 61.37 28.79
C LEU A 278 19.08 61.96 27.59
N GLU A 279 18.41 63.08 27.78
CA GLU A 279 17.70 63.82 26.74
C GLU A 279 18.63 64.31 25.62
N MET A 280 19.84 64.76 25.97
CA MET A 280 20.86 65.14 24.98
C MET A 280 21.41 63.92 24.24
N ALA A 281 21.51 62.76 24.90
CA ALA A 281 21.99 61.52 24.30
C ALA A 281 21.01 60.94 23.27
N VAL A 282 19.69 61.05 23.51
CA VAL A 282 18.67 60.65 22.52
C VAL A 282 18.65 61.62 21.33
N ALA A 283 18.78 62.93 21.59
CA ALA A 283 18.80 63.96 20.56
C ALA A 283 20.02 63.87 19.63
N SER A 284 21.20 63.50 20.16
CA SER A 284 22.44 63.36 19.39
C SER A 284 22.58 62.01 18.66
N SER A 285 21.97 60.95 19.20
CA SER A 285 22.05 59.58 18.65
C SER A 285 21.02 59.33 17.53
N VAL A 286 19.73 59.51 17.82
CA VAL A 286 18.65 59.07 16.92
C VAL A 286 17.64 60.19 16.62
N ALA A 287 17.55 61.25 17.41
CA ALA A 287 16.48 62.26 17.37
C ALA A 287 15.07 61.67 17.67
N TRP A 288 14.23 62.44 18.36
CA TRP A 288 12.97 61.93 18.92
C TRP A 288 11.97 61.41 17.88
N ASP A 289 11.85 62.08 16.72
CA ASP A 289 10.92 61.66 15.66
C ASP A 289 11.32 60.30 15.05
N ARG A 290 12.62 60.07 14.88
CA ARG A 290 13.15 58.81 14.35
C ARG A 290 13.03 57.69 15.39
N LEU A 291 13.14 58.00 16.69
CA LEU A 291 12.86 57.04 17.76
C LEU A 291 11.40 56.58 17.72
N ALA A 292 10.45 57.49 17.54
CA ALA A 292 9.03 57.14 17.38
C ALA A 292 8.81 56.23 16.16
N GLN A 293 9.46 56.53 15.03
CA GLN A 293 9.42 55.67 13.84
C GLN A 293 10.05 54.30 14.07
N LEU A 294 11.17 54.21 14.81
CA LEU A 294 11.82 52.94 15.17
C LEU A 294 10.95 52.10 16.11
N VAL A 295 10.26 52.72 17.06
CA VAL A 295 9.32 52.01 17.94
C VAL A 295 8.12 51.49 17.14
N ALA A 296 7.56 52.29 16.23
CA ALA A 296 6.50 51.85 15.34
C ALA A 296 6.96 50.70 14.42
N THR A 297 8.15 50.82 13.82
CA THR A 297 8.77 49.80 12.96
C THR A 297 9.08 48.53 13.74
N GLY A 298 9.63 48.64 14.95
CA GLY A 298 9.89 47.53 15.85
C GLY A 298 8.61 46.80 16.29
N THR A 299 7.54 47.55 16.55
CA THR A 299 6.21 46.97 16.85
C THR A 299 5.65 46.22 15.64
N GLN A 300 5.74 46.81 14.44
CA GLN A 300 5.32 46.16 13.20
C GLN A 300 6.13 44.88 12.92
N LEU A 301 7.46 44.93 13.05
CA LEU A 301 8.34 43.78 12.87
C LEU A 301 8.06 42.68 13.91
N SER A 302 7.83 43.05 15.16
CA SER A 302 7.46 42.11 16.22
C SER A 302 6.15 41.39 15.88
N ASN A 303 5.16 42.11 15.37
CA ASN A 303 3.91 41.51 14.89
C ASN A 303 4.12 40.60 13.67
N THR A 304 4.92 41.01 12.69
CA THR A 304 5.25 40.20 11.50
C THR A 304 5.99 38.91 11.85
N LEU A 305 6.92 38.94 12.81
CA LEU A 305 7.68 37.78 13.28
C LEU A 305 6.86 36.86 14.20
N ALA A 306 5.88 37.43 14.91
CA ALA A 306 4.92 36.68 15.72
C ALA A 306 3.76 36.12 14.89
N ASP A 307 3.67 36.49 13.62
CA ASP A 307 2.63 36.01 12.71
C ASP A 307 2.86 34.54 12.37
N GLU A 308 1.83 33.86 11.89
CA GLU A 308 1.91 32.43 11.55
C GLU A 308 1.49 32.20 10.09
N PRO A 309 1.92 31.08 9.46
CA PRO A 309 1.43 30.70 8.14
C PRO A 309 -0.09 30.70 8.02
N LEU A 310 -0.79 30.48 9.13
CA LEU A 310 -2.24 30.46 9.21
C LEU A 310 -2.90 31.81 8.84
N ALA A 311 -2.21 32.94 8.99
CA ALA A 311 -2.72 34.25 8.58
C ALA A 311 -3.00 34.34 7.06
N TYR A 312 -2.27 33.56 6.25
CA TYR A 312 -2.34 33.62 4.79
C TYR A 312 -3.29 32.57 4.17
N VAL A 313 -3.79 31.60 4.93
CA VAL A 313 -4.62 30.50 4.38
C VAL A 313 -5.97 30.97 3.82
N GLY A 314 -6.47 32.13 4.28
CA GLY A 314 -7.72 32.72 3.80
C GLY A 314 -7.73 33.00 2.29
N GLN A 315 -6.56 33.20 1.68
CA GLN A 315 -6.43 33.38 0.22
C GLN A 315 -6.92 32.15 -0.57
N GLY A 316 -6.94 30.97 0.05
CA GLY A 316 -7.47 29.74 -0.53
C GLY A 316 -8.99 29.70 -0.66
N TYR A 317 -9.74 30.61 -0.03
CA TYR A 317 -11.20 30.58 0.05
C TYR A 317 -11.89 30.42 -1.32
N HIS A 318 -11.55 31.26 -2.30
CA HIS A 318 -12.18 31.20 -3.63
C HIS A 318 -11.88 29.88 -4.37
N ARG A 319 -10.74 29.24 -4.09
CA ARG A 319 -10.40 27.93 -4.66
C ARG A 319 -11.31 26.85 -4.11
N PHE A 320 -11.56 26.85 -2.80
CA PHE A 320 -12.49 25.94 -2.15
C PHE A 320 -13.92 26.16 -2.60
N ARG A 321 -14.37 27.42 -2.65
CA ARG A 321 -15.76 27.78 -3.00
C ARG A 321 -16.21 27.25 -4.36
N ARG A 322 -15.28 27.05 -5.31
CA ARG A 322 -15.54 26.49 -6.66
C ARG A 322 -15.98 25.02 -6.68
N TYR A 323 -15.73 24.24 -5.62
CA TYR A 323 -16.06 22.80 -5.63
C TYR A 323 -16.59 22.29 -4.29
N ALA A 324 -16.16 22.85 -3.16
CA ALA A 324 -16.48 22.34 -1.83
C ALA A 324 -17.99 22.23 -1.56
N PRO A 325 -18.85 23.21 -1.92
CA PRO A 325 -20.29 23.06 -1.68
C PRO A 325 -20.89 21.87 -2.44
N ARG A 326 -20.47 21.68 -3.70
CA ARG A 326 -20.91 20.55 -4.54
C ARG A 326 -20.39 19.23 -4.00
N MET A 327 -19.12 19.19 -3.60
CA MET A 327 -18.49 18.04 -2.94
C MET A 327 -19.26 17.61 -1.69
N LEU A 328 -19.60 18.56 -0.81
CA LEU A 328 -20.25 18.27 0.47
C LEU A 328 -21.71 17.83 0.31
N ARG A 329 -22.40 18.24 -0.76
CA ARG A 329 -23.72 17.70 -1.11
C ARG A 329 -23.64 16.30 -1.72
N CYS A 330 -22.59 16.04 -2.49
CA CYS A 330 -22.41 14.73 -3.11
C CYS A 330 -21.93 13.70 -2.07
N LEU A 331 -20.87 13.96 -1.33
CA LEU A 331 -20.30 12.96 -0.43
C LEU A 331 -21.26 12.64 0.73
N LYS A 332 -21.56 11.35 0.91
CA LYS A 332 -22.34 10.86 2.05
C LYS A 332 -21.40 10.71 3.25
N LEU A 333 -21.28 11.78 4.03
CA LEU A 333 -20.39 11.86 5.18
C LEU A 333 -21.02 11.18 6.40
N GLU A 334 -20.25 10.30 7.02
CA GLU A 334 -20.52 9.73 8.35
C GLU A 334 -19.37 10.09 9.28
N ALA A 335 -19.62 10.11 10.59
CA ALA A 335 -18.61 10.54 11.54
C ALA A 335 -18.76 9.91 12.92
N ALA A 336 -17.63 9.82 13.61
CA ALA A 336 -17.58 9.51 15.02
C ALA A 336 -18.28 10.63 15.82
N PRO A 337 -18.82 10.34 17.02
CA PRO A 337 -19.51 11.33 17.83
C PRO A 337 -18.69 12.61 18.08
N VAL A 338 -17.37 12.49 18.19
CA VAL A 338 -16.44 13.61 18.37
C VAL A 338 -16.38 14.57 17.17
N ALA A 339 -16.62 14.08 15.96
CA ALA A 339 -16.57 14.85 14.73
C ALA A 339 -17.96 15.33 14.25
N GLY A 340 -19.04 15.03 14.99
CA GLY A 340 -20.39 15.50 14.69
C GLY A 340 -20.50 17.02 14.44
N PRO A 341 -19.91 17.89 15.30
CA PRO A 341 -19.91 19.34 15.06
C PRO A 341 -19.21 19.76 13.75
N LEU A 342 -18.17 19.03 13.33
CA LEU A 342 -17.44 19.30 12.09
C LEU A 342 -18.30 18.95 10.87
N VAL A 343 -18.97 17.79 10.89
CA VAL A 343 -19.88 17.39 9.80
C VAL A 343 -21.05 18.35 9.68
N ALA A 344 -21.65 18.78 10.80
CA ALA A 344 -22.72 19.78 10.78
C ALA A 344 -22.25 21.10 10.13
N ALA A 345 -21.04 21.57 10.48
CA ALA A 345 -20.44 22.74 9.85
C ALA A 345 -20.22 22.53 8.34
N ALA A 346 -19.68 21.37 7.94
CA ALA A 346 -19.45 21.03 6.54
C ALA A 346 -20.76 20.98 5.73
N LEU A 347 -21.82 20.36 6.27
CA LEU A 347 -23.12 20.30 5.61
C LEU A 347 -23.72 21.69 5.37
N SER A 348 -23.56 22.63 6.32
CA SER A 348 -24.05 24.00 6.12
C SER A 348 -23.35 24.73 4.95
N ILE A 349 -22.06 24.46 4.70
CA ILE A 349 -21.33 24.95 3.52
C ILE A 349 -21.91 24.32 2.24
N GLY A 350 -22.22 23.03 2.27
CA GLY A 350 -22.86 22.29 1.18
C GLY A 350 -24.21 22.86 0.77
N GLU A 351 -25.05 23.20 1.75
CA GLU A 351 -26.36 23.82 1.54
C GLU A 351 -26.28 25.29 1.11
N MET A 352 -25.09 25.90 1.17
CA MET A 352 -24.89 27.34 0.92
C MET A 352 -25.75 28.25 1.80
N LYS A 353 -26.15 27.79 3.00
CA LYS A 353 -26.88 28.63 3.95
C LYS A 353 -25.93 29.70 4.49
N GLY A 354 -26.37 30.97 4.46
CA GLY A 354 -25.65 32.04 5.14
C GLY A 354 -25.62 31.75 6.65
N VAL A 355 -24.43 31.56 7.21
CA VAL A 355 -24.29 31.16 8.61
C VAL A 355 -24.19 32.40 9.50
N ALA A 356 -25.30 32.75 10.16
CA ALA A 356 -25.34 33.90 11.07
C ALA A 356 -24.44 33.72 12.31
N SER A 357 -24.25 32.47 12.77
CA SER A 357 -23.33 32.13 13.87
C SER A 357 -22.56 30.85 13.53
N PRO A 358 -21.32 30.94 13.02
CA PRO A 358 -20.53 29.77 12.63
C PRO A 358 -20.21 28.88 13.84
N GLU A 359 -20.55 27.60 13.75
CA GLU A 359 -20.24 26.58 14.76
C GLU A 359 -18.72 26.42 14.91
N ARG A 360 -18.21 26.44 16.14
CA ARG A 360 -16.75 26.37 16.42
C ARG A 360 -16.36 25.20 17.31
N ARG A 361 -17.33 24.39 17.80
CA ARG A 361 -17.07 23.26 18.71
C ARG A 361 -16.19 22.15 18.13
N PHE A 362 -16.02 22.11 16.81
CA PHE A 362 -15.06 21.18 16.18
C PHE A 362 -13.59 21.59 16.41
N LEU A 363 -13.32 22.84 16.81
CA LEU A 363 -11.99 23.30 17.16
C LEU A 363 -11.69 22.97 18.62
N ARG A 364 -10.52 22.38 18.88
CA ARG A 364 -10.01 22.26 20.25
C ARG A 364 -9.86 23.66 20.88
N PRO A 365 -10.07 23.82 22.21
CA PRO A 365 -9.91 25.12 22.86
C PRO A 365 -8.55 25.78 22.61
N SER A 366 -7.47 24.99 22.59
CA SER A 366 -6.09 25.42 22.30
C SER A 366 -5.76 25.59 20.82
N SER A 367 -6.73 25.42 19.92
CA SER A 367 -6.50 25.53 18.49
C SER A 367 -6.08 26.96 18.10
N LYS A 368 -4.99 27.06 17.35
CA LYS A 368 -4.47 28.33 16.81
C LYS A 368 -5.50 29.05 15.94
N TRP A 369 -6.37 28.30 15.26
CA TRP A 369 -7.49 28.83 14.48
C TRP A 369 -8.43 29.74 15.29
N ASN A 370 -8.62 29.48 16.60
CA ASN A 370 -9.49 30.30 17.44
C ASN A 370 -9.02 31.76 17.51
N ARG A 371 -7.71 32.01 17.53
CA ARG A 371 -7.16 33.37 17.56
C ARG A 371 -7.50 34.12 16.28
N HIS A 372 -7.27 33.51 15.12
CA HIS A 372 -7.53 34.14 13.82
C HIS A 372 -9.03 34.31 13.53
N LEU A 373 -9.87 33.35 13.91
CA LEU A 373 -11.32 33.43 13.76
C LEU A 373 -12.00 34.46 14.70
N ARG A 374 -11.32 34.87 15.77
CA ARG A 374 -11.77 35.98 16.64
C ARG A 374 -11.34 37.34 16.11
N ALA A 375 -10.25 37.40 15.35
CA ALA A 375 -9.71 38.62 14.75
C ALA A 375 -10.43 39.03 13.45
N GLN A 376 -11.27 38.16 12.86
CA GLN A 376 -12.07 38.50 11.68
C GLN A 376 -13.19 39.50 11.98
N GLU A 377 -13.53 40.33 11.00
CA GLU A 377 -14.68 41.23 11.04
C GLU A 377 -16.00 40.46 11.26
N LYS A 378 -16.93 41.08 12.00
CA LYS A 378 -18.24 40.49 12.26
C LYS A 378 -18.98 40.27 10.93
N GLY A 379 -19.25 39.01 10.60
CA GLY A 379 -19.98 38.61 9.39
C GLY A 379 -19.10 38.01 8.29
N ASP A 380 -17.77 38.09 8.37
CA ASP A 380 -16.89 37.37 7.45
C ASP A 380 -16.77 35.89 7.86
N THR A 381 -17.32 34.98 7.04
CA THR A 381 -17.27 33.53 7.26
C THR A 381 -16.17 32.85 6.44
N ARG A 382 -15.36 33.58 5.66
CA ARG A 382 -14.41 32.99 4.70
C ARG A 382 -13.36 32.13 5.38
N LEU A 383 -12.71 32.63 6.43
CA LEU A 383 -11.70 31.87 7.16
C LEU A 383 -12.32 30.70 7.92
N TRP A 384 -13.57 30.83 8.37
CA TRP A 384 -14.30 29.73 8.99
C TRP A 384 -14.56 28.59 7.99
N GLU A 385 -14.99 28.89 6.75
CA GLU A 385 -15.14 27.86 5.71
C GLU A 385 -13.79 27.17 5.41
N VAL A 386 -12.70 27.95 5.32
CA VAL A 386 -11.35 27.40 5.15
C VAL A 386 -10.98 26.50 6.33
N ALA A 387 -11.27 26.91 7.57
CA ALA A 387 -11.00 26.11 8.77
C ALA A 387 -11.76 24.78 8.75
N VAL A 388 -13.05 24.78 8.41
CA VAL A 388 -13.87 23.56 8.29
C VAL A 388 -13.24 22.60 7.28
N LEU A 389 -12.80 23.10 6.13
CA LEU A 389 -12.20 22.28 5.07
C LEU A 389 -10.82 21.72 5.45
N PHE A 390 -9.99 22.48 6.17
CA PHE A 390 -8.73 21.96 6.72
C PHE A 390 -8.98 20.84 7.75
N HIS A 391 -9.94 21.05 8.65
CA HIS A 391 -10.29 20.05 9.66
C HIS A 391 -11.00 18.84 9.06
N LEU A 392 -11.75 18.99 7.98
CA LEU A 392 -12.37 17.88 7.26
C LEU A 392 -11.30 16.98 6.63
N ARG A 393 -10.26 17.53 6.01
CA ARG A 393 -9.09 16.76 5.57
C ARG A 393 -8.49 15.96 6.73
N ASP A 394 -8.25 16.60 7.86
CA ASP A 394 -7.61 15.95 9.00
C ASP A 394 -8.50 14.83 9.58
N ALA A 395 -9.81 15.03 9.62
CA ALA A 395 -10.79 14.04 10.08
C ALA A 395 -10.91 12.83 9.14
N PHE A 396 -10.80 13.03 7.81
CA PHE A 396 -10.70 11.92 6.87
C PHE A 396 -9.40 11.12 7.04
N ARG A 397 -8.28 11.81 7.33
CA ARG A 397 -6.99 11.15 7.56
C ARG A 397 -6.95 10.36 8.86
N SER A 398 -7.63 10.83 9.91
CA SER A 398 -7.72 10.13 11.19
C SER A 398 -8.78 9.01 11.20
N GLY A 399 -9.71 9.02 10.26
CA GLY A 399 -10.87 8.12 10.25
C GLY A 399 -12.00 8.57 11.19
N ASP A 400 -11.95 9.80 11.72
CA ASP A 400 -13.04 10.38 12.52
C ASP A 400 -14.26 10.74 11.64
N VAL A 401 -14.03 10.97 10.35
CA VAL A 401 -15.04 11.13 9.30
C VAL A 401 -14.74 10.11 8.20
N TRP A 402 -15.77 9.42 7.74
CA TRP A 402 -15.68 8.44 6.66
C TRP A 402 -16.85 8.60 5.68
N LEU A 403 -16.76 7.87 4.57
CA LEU A 403 -17.79 7.76 3.55
C LEU A 403 -18.49 6.41 3.70
N ALA A 404 -19.82 6.39 3.60
CA ALA A 404 -20.61 5.17 3.73
C ALA A 404 -20.23 4.07 2.70
N HIS A 405 -19.81 4.48 1.50
CA HIS A 405 -19.48 3.58 0.38
C HIS A 405 -18.14 3.98 -0.23
N SER A 406 -17.07 3.56 0.42
CA SER A 406 -15.69 3.91 0.08
C SER A 406 -14.76 2.75 0.41
N ARG A 407 -13.64 2.64 -0.30
CA ARG A 407 -12.59 1.66 0.02
C ARG A 407 -11.54 2.26 0.95
N ARG A 408 -11.05 3.47 0.64
CA ARG A 408 -9.93 4.09 1.35
C ARG A 408 -10.35 4.94 2.53
N TYR A 409 -11.47 5.65 2.41
CA TYR A 409 -12.03 6.53 3.42
C TYR A 409 -13.37 5.98 3.95
N GLY A 410 -13.54 4.65 3.98
CA GLY A 410 -14.70 3.96 4.57
C GLY A 410 -14.55 3.75 6.07
N ASP A 411 -15.56 3.20 6.72
CA ASP A 411 -15.48 2.84 8.15
C ASP A 411 -14.47 1.69 8.34
N LEU A 412 -13.34 2.00 8.97
CA LEU A 412 -12.28 1.05 9.28
C LEU A 412 -12.79 -0.20 10.01
N LYS A 413 -13.83 -0.06 10.85
CA LYS A 413 -14.38 -1.19 11.63
C LYS A 413 -14.94 -2.29 10.75
N GLN A 414 -15.42 -1.96 9.54
CA GLN A 414 -15.99 -2.94 8.60
C GLN A 414 -14.91 -3.84 7.98
N VAL A 415 -13.64 -3.42 8.02
CA VAL A 415 -12.50 -4.16 7.45
C VAL A 415 -11.75 -4.95 8.52
N LEU A 416 -11.98 -4.66 9.80
CA LEU A 416 -11.34 -5.37 10.90
C LEU A 416 -11.93 -6.78 11.09
N VAL A 417 -11.05 -7.73 11.43
CA VAL A 417 -11.48 -9.08 11.81
C VAL A 417 -12.16 -9.01 13.18
N PRO A 418 -13.37 -9.61 13.35
CA PRO A 418 -14.02 -9.67 14.65
C PRO A 418 -13.13 -10.32 15.70
N MET A 419 -13.12 -9.80 16.93
CA MET A 419 -12.21 -10.25 17.99
C MET A 419 -12.37 -11.76 18.30
N ILE A 420 -13.60 -12.28 18.25
CA ILE A 420 -13.87 -13.71 18.46
C ILE A 420 -13.16 -14.55 17.38
N ALA A 421 -13.33 -14.18 16.11
CA ALA A 421 -12.66 -14.85 15.00
C ALA A 421 -11.13 -14.74 15.10
N ALA A 422 -10.61 -13.60 15.58
CA ALA A 422 -9.19 -13.42 15.83
C ALA A 422 -8.69 -14.34 16.97
N GLN A 423 -9.45 -14.50 18.06
CA GLN A 423 -9.06 -15.37 19.18
C GLN A 423 -9.09 -16.86 18.79
N GLU A 424 -10.05 -17.28 17.96
CA GLU A 424 -10.18 -18.67 17.53
C GLU A 424 -9.16 -19.06 16.44
N ASN A 425 -8.74 -18.11 15.59
CA ASN A 425 -7.94 -18.41 14.39
C ASN A 425 -6.53 -17.78 14.39
N ALA A 426 -6.22 -16.80 15.24
CA ALA A 426 -4.93 -16.12 15.19
C ALA A 426 -3.89 -16.79 16.08
N LYS A 427 -2.87 -17.38 15.45
CA LYS A 427 -1.57 -17.65 16.08
C LYS A 427 -0.76 -16.35 16.14
N LEU A 428 -1.20 -15.39 16.95
CA LEU A 428 -0.39 -14.19 17.21
C LEU A 428 0.95 -14.61 17.82
N ALA A 429 2.03 -13.92 17.45
CA ALA A 429 3.35 -14.18 18.01
C ALA A 429 3.50 -13.64 19.46
N VAL A 430 2.51 -12.88 19.93
CA VAL A 430 2.48 -12.27 21.26
C VAL A 430 1.28 -12.79 22.07
N PRO A 431 1.32 -12.66 23.42
CA PRO A 431 0.17 -12.96 24.26
C PRO A 431 -1.07 -12.13 23.87
N SER A 432 -2.26 -12.72 24.02
CA SER A 432 -3.54 -12.04 23.76
C SER A 432 -3.84 -10.93 24.77
N ASN A 433 -3.27 -11.02 25.98
CA ASN A 433 -3.38 -9.98 27.01
C ASN A 433 -2.23 -8.96 26.88
N PRO A 434 -2.53 -7.68 26.62
CA PRO A 434 -1.51 -6.64 26.46
C PRO A 434 -0.64 -6.42 27.71
N GLN A 435 -1.17 -6.64 28.92
CA GLN A 435 -0.42 -6.39 30.15
C GLN A 435 0.71 -7.41 30.34
N ASP A 436 0.46 -8.67 29.98
CA ASP A 436 1.47 -9.74 30.05
C ASP A 436 2.62 -9.45 29.08
N TRP A 437 2.30 -8.94 27.88
CA TRP A 437 3.30 -8.51 26.91
C TRP A 437 4.14 -7.34 27.42
N LEU A 438 3.51 -6.30 27.96
CA LEU A 438 4.21 -5.13 28.50
C LEU A 438 5.12 -5.49 29.67
N ALA A 439 4.69 -6.41 30.55
CA ALA A 439 5.49 -6.89 31.65
C ALA A 439 6.74 -7.64 31.17
N ASP A 440 6.61 -8.57 30.21
CA ASP A 440 7.74 -9.27 29.59
C ASP A 440 8.73 -8.29 28.93
N ARG A 441 8.23 -7.33 28.12
CA ARG A 441 9.09 -6.34 27.46
C ARG A 441 9.86 -5.46 28.45
N LYS A 442 9.20 -5.00 29.53
CA LYS A 442 9.86 -4.23 30.61
C LYS A 442 10.94 -5.05 31.31
N ALA A 443 10.69 -6.33 31.58
CA ALA A 443 11.67 -7.23 32.18
C ALA A 443 12.89 -7.42 31.26
N ARG A 444 12.68 -7.69 29.97
CA ARG A 444 13.76 -7.83 28.98
C ARG A 444 14.59 -6.57 28.82
N LEU A 445 13.94 -5.40 28.72
CA LEU A 445 14.63 -4.12 28.66
C LEU A 445 15.50 -3.90 29.91
N THR A 446 14.96 -4.19 31.09
CA THR A 446 15.71 -4.08 32.35
C THR A 446 16.94 -4.99 32.37
N ILE A 447 16.81 -6.24 31.90
CA ILE A 447 17.93 -7.19 31.81
C ILE A 447 18.97 -6.69 30.80
N ALA A 448 18.54 -6.24 29.62
CA ALA A 448 19.42 -5.73 28.57
C ALA A 448 20.20 -4.48 29.03
N LEU A 449 19.53 -3.52 29.68
CA LEU A 449 20.15 -2.32 30.23
C LEU A 449 21.16 -2.67 31.33
N LYS A 450 20.86 -3.64 32.21
CA LYS A 450 21.83 -4.13 33.21
C LYS A 450 23.05 -4.77 32.55
N ARG A 451 22.86 -5.53 31.47
CA ARG A 451 23.95 -6.13 30.68
C ARG A 451 24.82 -5.06 30.03
N LEU A 452 24.21 -4.07 29.38
CA LEU A 452 24.90 -2.95 28.76
C LEU A 452 25.67 -2.13 29.80
N ALA A 453 25.06 -1.83 30.95
CA ALA A 453 25.72 -1.11 32.04
C ALA A 453 26.92 -1.87 32.63
N ARG A 454 26.90 -3.21 32.63
CA ARG A 454 28.06 -4.03 33.02
C ARG A 454 29.15 -3.98 31.96
N ALA A 455 28.80 -4.09 30.67
CA ALA A 455 29.75 -4.00 29.57
C ALA A 455 30.40 -2.60 29.50
N ALA A 456 29.62 -1.54 29.67
CA ALA A 456 30.09 -0.17 29.71
C ALA A 456 31.10 0.06 30.85
N ARG A 457 30.78 -0.37 32.08
CA ARG A 457 31.68 -0.25 33.23
C ARG A 457 33.01 -1.00 33.05
N ASN A 458 32.98 -2.10 32.31
CA ASN A 458 34.13 -2.93 32.06
C ASN A 458 34.90 -2.54 30.77
N GLY A 459 34.41 -1.56 30.01
CA GLY A 459 34.97 -1.22 28.69
C GLY A 459 34.87 -2.35 27.67
N THR A 460 33.93 -3.28 27.82
CA THR A 460 33.78 -4.48 26.97
C THR A 460 32.56 -4.39 26.05
N ILE A 461 32.13 -3.19 25.67
CA ILE A 461 31.08 -3.03 24.66
C ILE A 461 31.70 -3.44 23.31
N PRO A 462 31.15 -4.44 22.60
CA PRO A 462 31.68 -4.82 21.29
C PRO A 462 31.52 -3.66 20.29
N HIS A 463 32.61 -3.24 19.67
CA HIS A 463 32.62 -2.18 18.64
C HIS A 463 31.92 -0.90 19.10
N GLY A 464 32.13 -0.47 20.34
CA GLY A 464 31.57 0.78 20.82
C GLY A 464 32.03 1.19 22.22
N SER A 465 31.73 2.42 22.60
CA SER A 465 32.02 3.03 23.90
C SER A 465 30.87 3.93 24.32
N ILE A 466 30.80 4.27 25.61
CA ILE A 466 29.93 5.35 26.10
C ILE A 466 30.83 6.49 26.55
N GLU A 467 30.79 7.61 25.84
CA GLU A 467 31.58 8.82 26.08
C GLU A 467 30.64 9.98 26.33
N ASP A 468 30.82 10.69 27.46
CA ASP A 468 29.98 11.84 27.87
C ASP A 468 28.46 11.56 27.84
N GLY A 469 28.07 10.33 28.21
CA GLY A 469 26.67 9.90 28.20
C GLY A 469 26.11 9.53 26.81
N THR A 470 26.95 9.55 25.77
CA THR A 470 26.57 9.21 24.40
C THR A 470 27.16 7.86 24.00
N LEU A 471 26.33 6.95 23.48
CA LEU A 471 26.79 5.69 22.91
C LEU A 471 27.43 5.94 21.53
N ARG A 472 28.71 5.61 21.40
CA ARG A 472 29.45 5.58 20.14
C ARG A 472 29.62 4.14 19.70
N ILE A 473 29.31 3.86 18.44
CA ILE A 473 29.49 2.55 17.82
C ILE A 473 30.52 2.72 16.72
N ASP A 474 31.56 1.90 16.75
CA ASP A 474 32.61 1.91 15.73
C ASP A 474 32.04 1.41 14.40
N ARG A 475 32.47 2.06 13.31
CA ARG A 475 32.11 1.60 11.96
C ARG A 475 32.79 0.26 11.70
N LEU A 476 32.00 -0.74 11.30
CA LEU A 476 32.55 -2.01 10.81
C LEU A 476 33.42 -1.75 9.57
N THR A 477 34.69 -2.13 9.65
CA THR A 477 35.61 -2.16 8.51
C THR A 477 35.42 -3.46 7.75
N ALA A 478 35.40 -3.38 6.42
CA ALA A 478 35.29 -4.57 5.59
C ALA A 478 36.56 -5.43 5.75
N ASP A 479 36.38 -6.69 6.12
CA ASP A 479 37.47 -7.68 6.25
C ASP A 479 37.58 -8.46 4.92
N VAL A 480 38.07 -7.78 3.89
CA VAL A 480 38.21 -8.37 2.54
C VAL A 480 39.59 -9.03 2.46
N PRO A 481 39.69 -10.34 2.18
CA PRO A 481 40.97 -11.02 2.06
C PRO A 481 41.85 -10.45 0.93
N ASP A 482 43.17 -10.45 1.15
CA ASP A 482 44.14 -10.09 0.13
C ASP A 482 43.96 -10.98 -1.13
N GLY A 483 43.90 -10.35 -2.30
CA GLY A 483 43.72 -11.04 -3.59
C GLY A 483 42.26 -11.32 -3.98
N ALA A 484 41.26 -10.93 -3.19
CA ALA A 484 39.85 -11.10 -3.53
C ALA A 484 39.47 -10.43 -4.87
N GLU A 485 39.99 -9.24 -5.16
CA GLU A 485 39.74 -8.55 -6.44
C GLU A 485 40.28 -9.33 -7.64
N ALA A 486 41.49 -9.90 -7.52
CA ALA A 486 42.09 -10.71 -8.58
C ALA A 486 41.26 -11.97 -8.86
N LEU A 487 40.75 -12.62 -7.80
CA LEU A 487 39.85 -13.76 -7.92
C LEU A 487 38.52 -13.37 -8.57
N ILE A 488 37.91 -12.24 -8.19
CA ILE A 488 36.67 -11.74 -8.80
C ILE A 488 36.87 -11.54 -10.31
N LEU A 489 37.97 -10.90 -10.72
CA LEU A 489 38.28 -10.69 -12.13
C LEU A 489 38.49 -12.00 -12.90
N ASP A 490 39.18 -12.98 -12.32
CA ASP A 490 39.36 -14.30 -12.90
C ASP A 490 38.01 -15.04 -13.05
N LEU A 491 37.13 -14.98 -12.06
CA LEU A 491 35.78 -15.55 -12.13
C LEU A 491 34.95 -14.90 -13.25
N TYR A 492 34.95 -13.56 -13.37
CA TYR A 492 34.25 -12.87 -14.45
C TYR A 492 34.74 -13.28 -15.84
N ARG A 493 36.05 -13.53 -16.02
CA ARG A 493 36.61 -14.00 -17.30
C ARG A 493 36.19 -15.42 -17.66
N ARG A 494 35.92 -16.27 -16.65
CA ARG A 494 35.49 -17.66 -16.84
C ARG A 494 33.99 -17.81 -17.10
N MET A 495 33.19 -16.79 -16.76
CA MET A 495 31.76 -16.82 -17.02
C MET A 495 31.45 -16.63 -18.51
N PRO A 496 30.62 -17.49 -19.12
CA PRO A 496 30.22 -17.33 -20.51
C PRO A 496 29.34 -16.08 -20.69
N SER A 497 29.47 -15.41 -21.83
CA SER A 497 28.53 -14.36 -22.23
C SER A 497 27.25 -15.02 -22.73
N VAL A 498 26.14 -14.79 -22.03
CA VAL A 498 24.81 -15.36 -22.35
C VAL A 498 23.83 -14.21 -22.58
N ARG A 499 22.98 -14.34 -23.61
CA ARG A 499 21.92 -13.35 -23.85
C ARG A 499 20.87 -13.47 -22.74
N ILE A 500 20.41 -12.33 -22.23
CA ILE A 500 19.38 -12.30 -21.17
C ILE A 500 18.12 -13.10 -21.54
N THR A 501 17.75 -13.12 -22.84
CA THR A 501 16.60 -13.87 -23.34
C THR A 501 16.79 -15.38 -23.23
N ASP A 502 18.00 -15.88 -23.49
CA ASP A 502 18.32 -17.30 -23.38
C ASP A 502 18.32 -17.72 -21.91
N MET A 503 18.87 -16.88 -21.03
CA MET A 503 18.85 -17.09 -19.59
C MET A 503 17.42 -17.14 -19.04
N LEU A 504 16.53 -16.22 -19.46
CA LEU A 504 15.12 -16.23 -19.04
C LEU A 504 14.39 -17.51 -19.49
N LEU A 505 14.65 -17.98 -20.72
CA LEU A 505 14.08 -19.22 -21.23
C LEU A 505 14.59 -20.45 -20.48
N GLU A 506 15.88 -20.50 -20.17
CA GLU A 506 16.48 -21.60 -19.40
C GLU A 506 15.92 -21.65 -17.98
N VAL A 507 15.83 -20.51 -17.30
CA VAL A 507 15.25 -20.40 -15.96
C VAL A 507 13.77 -20.77 -15.97
N ASP A 508 13.00 -20.33 -16.97
CA ASP A 508 11.60 -20.74 -17.11
C ASP A 508 11.45 -22.24 -17.38
N ALA A 509 12.30 -22.82 -18.23
CA ALA A 509 12.28 -24.26 -18.48
C ALA A 509 12.58 -25.08 -17.21
N ALA A 510 13.46 -24.57 -16.34
CA ALA A 510 13.82 -25.22 -15.09
C ALA A 510 12.76 -25.05 -13.99
N LEU A 511 12.12 -23.87 -13.91
CA LEU A 511 11.29 -23.48 -12.76
C LEU A 511 9.79 -23.39 -13.07
N GLY A 512 9.42 -23.18 -14.34
CA GLY A 512 8.04 -22.94 -14.76
C GLY A 512 7.43 -21.65 -14.22
N PHE A 513 8.24 -20.62 -13.94
CA PHE A 513 7.74 -19.39 -13.31
C PHE A 513 6.73 -18.65 -14.20
N THR A 514 6.76 -18.85 -15.52
CA THR A 514 5.78 -18.24 -16.44
C THR A 514 4.36 -18.78 -16.26
N ASP A 515 4.19 -19.95 -15.65
CA ASP A 515 2.86 -20.53 -15.38
C ASP A 515 2.06 -19.70 -14.35
N ALA A 516 2.73 -18.86 -13.55
CA ALA A 516 2.08 -17.89 -12.66
C ALA A 516 1.27 -16.81 -13.41
N PHE A 517 1.63 -16.52 -14.67
CA PHE A 517 0.99 -15.49 -15.50
C PHE A 517 -0.25 -16.03 -16.21
N THR A 518 -1.25 -16.38 -15.43
CA THR A 518 -2.53 -16.91 -15.93
C THR A 518 -3.41 -15.81 -16.51
N HIS A 519 -4.24 -16.18 -17.49
CA HIS A 519 -5.18 -15.27 -18.11
C HIS A 519 -6.26 -14.84 -17.10
N LEU A 520 -6.38 -13.54 -16.79
CA LEU A 520 -7.28 -13.00 -15.75
C LEU A 520 -8.73 -13.52 -15.82
N ARG A 521 -9.24 -13.70 -17.04
CA ARG A 521 -10.56 -14.27 -17.29
C ARG A 521 -10.65 -15.76 -16.99
N THR A 522 -9.81 -16.59 -17.62
CA THR A 522 -9.98 -18.05 -17.66
C THR A 522 -9.13 -18.79 -16.64
N GLY A 523 -8.14 -18.14 -16.03
CA GLY A 523 -7.13 -18.78 -15.18
C GLY A 523 -6.16 -19.69 -15.94
N ALA A 524 -6.22 -19.73 -17.27
CA ALA A 524 -5.34 -20.58 -18.06
C ALA A 524 -3.92 -19.97 -18.16
N PRO A 525 -2.85 -20.78 -18.09
CA PRO A 525 -1.49 -20.31 -18.31
C PRO A 525 -1.31 -19.64 -19.69
N CYS A 526 -0.34 -18.73 -19.78
CA CYS A 526 0.02 -18.12 -21.06
C CYS A 526 0.63 -19.17 -22.00
N ARG A 527 -0.03 -19.41 -23.14
CA ARG A 527 0.51 -20.32 -24.17
C ARG A 527 1.70 -19.72 -24.91
N ASP A 528 1.70 -18.40 -25.07
CA ASP A 528 2.75 -17.65 -25.74
C ASP A 528 3.82 -17.21 -24.74
N ARG A 529 4.77 -18.12 -24.47
CA ARG A 529 5.85 -17.89 -23.51
C ARG A 529 6.84 -16.83 -23.99
N ILE A 530 7.17 -16.82 -25.27
CA ILE A 530 8.13 -15.87 -25.84
C ILE A 530 7.57 -14.44 -25.76
N GLY A 531 6.32 -14.25 -26.18
CA GLY A 531 5.64 -12.97 -26.06
C GLY A 531 5.56 -12.48 -24.61
N LEU A 532 5.25 -13.38 -23.67
CA LEU A 532 5.24 -13.05 -22.24
C LEU A 532 6.62 -12.62 -21.74
N LEU A 533 7.68 -13.37 -22.04
CA LEU A 533 9.05 -13.00 -21.63
C LEU A 533 9.48 -11.65 -22.23
N ASN A 534 9.09 -11.34 -23.46
CA ASN A 534 9.30 -10.02 -24.06
C ASN A 534 8.58 -8.91 -23.27
N VAL A 535 7.34 -9.15 -22.81
CA VAL A 535 6.62 -8.20 -21.94
C VAL A 535 7.37 -8.02 -20.62
N LEU A 536 7.75 -9.10 -19.95
CA LEU A 536 8.49 -9.04 -18.67
C LEU A 536 9.81 -8.29 -18.82
N LEU A 537 10.55 -8.55 -19.90
CA LEU A 537 11.80 -7.86 -20.20
C LEU A 537 11.57 -6.37 -20.51
N ALA A 538 10.49 -6.02 -21.22
CA ALA A 538 10.16 -4.64 -21.53
C ALA A 538 9.85 -3.81 -20.28
N GLU A 539 9.13 -4.42 -19.33
CA GLU A 539 8.81 -3.80 -18.04
C GLU A 539 10.05 -3.75 -17.14
N GLY A 540 10.80 -4.84 -17.03
CA GLY A 540 12.00 -4.93 -16.18
C GLY A 540 13.14 -3.99 -16.62
N LEU A 541 13.28 -3.75 -17.93
CA LEU A 541 14.25 -2.78 -18.47
C LEU A 541 13.70 -1.35 -18.57
N ASN A 542 12.44 -1.12 -18.17
CA ASN A 542 11.73 0.15 -18.37
C ASN A 542 11.80 0.66 -19.83
N LEU A 543 11.81 -0.28 -20.79
CA LEU A 543 11.92 0.00 -22.22
C LEU A 543 10.55 0.38 -22.81
N GLY A 544 9.49 -0.22 -22.26
CA GLY A 544 8.12 -0.08 -22.74
C GLY A 544 7.82 -0.97 -23.95
N LEU A 545 6.55 -1.37 -24.09
CA LEU A 545 6.11 -2.37 -25.07
C LEU A 545 6.35 -1.96 -26.53
N ARG A 546 6.30 -0.66 -26.84
CA ARG A 546 6.47 -0.17 -28.22
C ARG A 546 7.90 -0.35 -28.72
N LYS A 547 8.87 0.07 -27.92
CA LYS A 547 10.29 -0.13 -28.21
C LYS A 547 10.65 -1.61 -28.17
N MET A 548 10.05 -2.39 -27.28
CA MET A 548 10.25 -3.84 -27.28
C MET A 548 9.75 -4.49 -28.57
N ALA A 549 8.58 -4.08 -29.07
CA ALA A 549 8.06 -4.54 -30.36
C ALA A 549 8.98 -4.20 -31.54
N GLU A 550 9.68 -3.06 -31.48
CA GLU A 550 10.68 -2.67 -32.48
C GLU A 550 12.00 -3.46 -32.34
N ALA A 551 12.34 -3.91 -31.13
CA ALA A 551 13.56 -4.65 -30.82
C ALA A 551 13.42 -6.17 -31.00
N THR A 552 12.20 -6.71 -30.99
CA THR A 552 11.92 -8.12 -31.22
C THR A 552 11.48 -8.37 -32.66
N ASN A 553 11.78 -9.56 -33.19
CA ASN A 553 11.31 -10.01 -34.51
C ASN A 553 10.10 -10.97 -34.41
N THR A 554 9.54 -11.16 -33.21
CA THR A 554 8.53 -12.18 -32.95
C THR A 554 7.11 -11.62 -32.77
N HIS A 555 6.96 -10.40 -32.23
CA HIS A 555 5.67 -9.85 -31.83
C HIS A 555 5.57 -8.36 -32.13
N ASP A 556 4.38 -7.93 -32.56
CA ASP A 556 4.04 -6.51 -32.68
C ASP A 556 3.59 -5.92 -31.33
N TYR A 557 3.40 -4.59 -31.32
CA TYR A 557 2.95 -3.87 -30.13
C TYR A 557 1.57 -4.35 -29.61
N TRP A 558 0.63 -4.68 -30.51
CA TRP A 558 -0.73 -5.05 -30.12
C TRP A 558 -0.78 -6.44 -29.49
N GLN A 559 0.03 -7.38 -29.97
CA GLN A 559 0.22 -8.70 -29.40
C GLN A 559 0.83 -8.59 -28.00
N LEU A 560 1.94 -7.86 -27.84
CA LEU A 560 2.56 -7.64 -26.53
C LEU A 560 1.63 -6.90 -25.56
N SER A 561 0.90 -5.88 -26.04
CA SER A 561 -0.08 -5.15 -25.23
C SER A 561 -1.23 -6.05 -24.77
N ARG A 562 -1.67 -7.00 -25.61
CA ARG A 562 -2.69 -7.98 -25.23
C ARG A 562 -2.17 -8.93 -24.15
N LEU A 563 -0.95 -9.45 -24.29
CA LEU A 563 -0.34 -10.32 -23.29
C LEU A 563 -0.19 -9.61 -21.95
N ALA A 564 0.43 -8.42 -21.94
CA ALA A 564 0.55 -7.59 -20.74
C ALA A 564 -0.82 -7.34 -20.09
N ARG A 565 -1.84 -7.01 -20.89
CA ARG A 565 -3.18 -6.72 -20.39
C ARG A 565 -3.94 -7.93 -19.88
N TRP A 566 -3.65 -9.16 -20.27
CA TRP A 566 -4.46 -10.30 -19.84
C TRP A 566 -3.75 -11.26 -18.90
N HIS A 567 -2.42 -11.25 -18.91
CA HIS A 567 -1.58 -12.20 -18.16
C HIS A 567 -0.71 -11.54 -17.09
N VAL A 568 -0.28 -10.29 -17.29
CA VAL A 568 0.60 -9.61 -16.33
C VAL A 568 -0.24 -8.89 -15.27
N GLU A 569 -0.08 -9.29 -14.02
CA GLU A 569 -0.69 -8.74 -12.81
C GLU A 569 0.36 -8.67 -11.71
N SER A 570 0.20 -7.76 -10.75
CA SER A 570 1.09 -7.70 -9.58
C SER A 570 1.12 -9.02 -8.81
N GLU A 571 -0.01 -9.71 -8.69
CA GLU A 571 -0.08 -11.02 -8.03
C GLU A 571 0.73 -12.11 -8.77
N ALA A 572 0.64 -12.13 -10.11
CA ALA A 572 1.41 -13.05 -10.95
C ALA A 572 2.92 -12.76 -10.84
N MET A 573 3.31 -11.48 -10.84
CA MET A 573 4.70 -11.05 -10.61
C MET A 573 5.22 -11.51 -9.26
N ASN A 574 4.44 -11.36 -8.19
CA ASN A 574 4.82 -11.77 -6.85
C ASN A 574 5.01 -13.29 -6.75
N GLN A 575 4.11 -14.05 -7.39
CA GLN A 575 4.20 -15.51 -7.40
C GLN A 575 5.40 -15.98 -8.24
N ALA A 576 5.62 -15.41 -9.42
CA ALA A 576 6.80 -15.70 -10.24
C ALA A 576 8.11 -15.36 -9.49
N LEU A 577 8.16 -14.21 -8.81
CA LEU A 577 9.30 -13.83 -7.98
C LEU A 577 9.53 -14.82 -6.84
N ALA A 578 8.47 -15.25 -6.15
CA ALA A 578 8.57 -16.23 -5.08
C ALA A 578 9.13 -17.58 -5.58
N ILE A 579 8.71 -18.04 -6.77
CA ILE A 579 9.24 -19.26 -7.41
C ILE A 579 10.75 -19.12 -7.67
N VAL A 580 11.18 -18.00 -8.26
CA VAL A 580 12.60 -17.75 -8.56
C VAL A 580 13.43 -17.65 -7.29
N VAL A 581 12.98 -16.90 -6.29
CA VAL A 581 13.71 -16.73 -5.02
C VAL A 581 13.80 -18.05 -4.24
N ALA A 582 12.73 -18.85 -4.21
CA ALA A 582 12.74 -20.17 -3.58
C ALA A 582 13.71 -21.14 -4.28
N ALA A 583 13.90 -21.01 -5.59
CA ALA A 583 14.91 -21.77 -6.32
C ALA A 583 16.33 -21.28 -6.01
N GLN A 584 16.55 -19.96 -5.99
CA GLN A 584 17.83 -19.36 -5.60
C GLN A 584 18.26 -19.83 -4.21
N GLY A 585 17.39 -19.78 -3.21
CA GLY A 585 17.71 -20.21 -1.84
C GLY A 585 18.10 -21.69 -1.69
N LYS A 586 17.82 -22.53 -2.69
CA LYS A 586 18.26 -23.94 -2.73
C LYS A 586 19.66 -24.12 -3.31
N LEU A 587 20.23 -23.11 -3.95
CA LEU A 587 21.58 -23.16 -4.50
C LEU A 587 22.62 -23.20 -3.38
N PRO A 588 23.72 -23.96 -3.53
CA PRO A 588 24.78 -24.03 -2.53
C PRO A 588 25.36 -22.65 -2.15
N MET A 589 25.48 -21.75 -3.14
CA MET A 589 26.04 -20.41 -2.94
C MET A 589 25.19 -19.56 -1.97
N SER A 590 23.86 -19.68 -2.00
CA SER A 590 22.99 -18.87 -1.14
C SER A 590 23.21 -19.13 0.35
N ARG A 591 23.63 -20.35 0.70
CA ARG A 591 23.97 -20.71 2.09
C ARG A 591 25.26 -20.08 2.59
N VAL A 592 26.12 -19.61 1.69
CA VAL A 592 27.35 -18.89 2.05
C VAL A 592 27.03 -17.46 2.48
N TRP A 593 25.99 -16.86 1.89
CA TRP A 593 25.60 -15.47 2.17
C TRP A 593 24.77 -15.32 3.43
N GLY A 594 23.81 -16.22 3.64
CA GLY A 594 22.87 -16.10 4.75
C GLY A 594 21.95 -17.30 4.93
N MET A 595 21.20 -17.28 6.01
CA MET A 595 20.29 -18.36 6.40
C MET A 595 18.88 -18.18 5.84
N GLY A 596 18.58 -17.05 5.20
CA GLY A 596 17.25 -16.72 4.69
C GLY A 596 16.31 -16.20 5.78
N THR A 597 16.84 -15.84 6.95
CA THR A 597 16.06 -15.44 8.14
C THR A 597 16.14 -13.95 8.44
N SER A 598 17.01 -13.22 7.78
CA SER A 598 17.10 -11.77 7.89
C SER A 598 16.95 -11.10 6.53
N ALA A 599 16.48 -9.87 6.53
CA ALA A 599 16.30 -9.07 5.34
C ALA A 599 16.48 -7.57 5.63
N SER A 600 16.76 -6.81 4.59
CA SER A 600 16.86 -5.36 4.63
C SER A 600 15.91 -4.74 3.61
N SER A 601 15.53 -3.49 3.83
CA SER A 601 14.66 -2.76 2.90
C SER A 601 15.13 -1.33 2.71
N ASP A 602 15.21 -0.89 1.46
CA ASP A 602 15.66 0.46 1.10
C ASP A 602 14.87 1.02 -0.11
N GLY A 603 14.67 2.33 -0.09
CA GLY A 603 13.95 3.10 -1.11
C GLY A 603 14.87 3.74 -2.13
N GLN A 604 14.92 3.18 -3.34
CA GLN A 604 15.68 3.75 -4.45
C GLN A 604 14.84 4.77 -5.22
N PHE A 605 15.34 6.00 -5.39
CA PHE A 605 14.62 7.07 -6.10
C PHE A 605 14.86 7.02 -7.62
N PHE A 606 13.77 7.01 -8.39
CA PHE A 606 13.77 7.06 -9.84
C PHE A 606 13.12 8.36 -10.34
N PRO A 607 13.83 9.20 -11.10
CA PRO A 607 13.26 10.42 -11.67
C PRO A 607 12.24 10.09 -12.77
N THR A 608 11.13 10.83 -12.82
CA THR A 608 10.11 10.66 -13.86
C THR A 608 10.24 11.73 -14.95
N ALA A 609 10.20 11.31 -16.22
CA ALA A 609 10.58 12.15 -17.36
C ALA A 609 9.44 13.04 -17.95
N ARG A 610 8.34 13.29 -17.22
CA ARG A 610 7.24 14.16 -17.72
C ARG A 610 6.62 15.02 -16.61
N HIS A 611 6.08 16.16 -17.02
CA HIS A 611 5.30 17.16 -16.26
C HIS A 611 3.96 16.62 -15.67
N GLY A 612 3.93 15.38 -15.20
CA GLY A 612 2.86 14.90 -14.34
C GLY A 612 3.11 15.44 -12.93
N GLU A 613 2.68 16.66 -12.63
CA GLU A 613 2.65 17.21 -11.27
C GLU A 613 1.64 16.45 -10.38
N ALA A 614 1.84 15.15 -10.16
CA ALA A 614 1.30 14.52 -8.97
C ALA A 614 2.13 15.06 -7.81
N MET A 615 1.52 15.94 -7.01
CA MET A 615 2.16 16.66 -5.89
C MET A 615 2.82 15.73 -4.84
N ASN A 616 2.57 14.42 -4.89
CA ASN A 616 3.16 13.40 -4.01
C ASN A 616 4.50 12.84 -4.53
N MET A 617 4.98 13.28 -5.69
CA MET A 617 6.22 12.79 -6.31
C MET A 617 7.43 13.71 -6.10
N VAL A 618 7.25 14.90 -5.50
CA VAL A 618 8.36 15.83 -5.22
C VAL A 618 8.73 15.77 -3.75
N ASN A 619 9.85 15.15 -3.43
CA ASN A 619 10.40 15.10 -2.07
C ASN A 619 11.63 16.00 -1.98
N ALA A 620 11.63 16.94 -1.02
CA ALA A 620 12.71 17.88 -0.78
C ALA A 620 14.08 17.20 -0.53
N LYS A 621 14.12 15.96 -0.03
CA LYS A 621 15.34 15.14 0.13
C LYS A 621 16.03 14.86 -1.23
N TYR A 622 15.27 14.78 -2.32
CA TYR A 622 15.75 14.44 -3.67
C TYR A 622 15.64 15.63 -4.66
N GLY A 623 15.39 16.85 -4.15
CA GLY A 623 15.27 18.07 -4.95
C GLY A 623 13.86 18.35 -5.46
N SER A 624 13.76 19.14 -6.54
CA SER A 624 12.49 19.59 -7.15
C SER A 624 11.97 18.66 -8.25
N VAL A 625 12.71 17.60 -8.58
CA VAL A 625 12.37 16.67 -9.66
C VAL A 625 11.34 15.66 -9.15
N PRO A 626 10.18 15.51 -9.82
CA PRO A 626 9.23 14.48 -9.49
C PRO A 626 9.82 13.08 -9.73
N GLY A 627 9.67 12.19 -8.76
CA GLY A 627 10.10 10.80 -8.89
C GLY A 627 9.28 9.84 -8.03
N LEU A 628 9.54 8.56 -8.26
CA LEU A 628 8.98 7.45 -7.51
C LEU A 628 10.11 6.77 -6.75
N LYS A 629 9.81 6.19 -5.59
CA LYS A 629 10.74 5.30 -4.91
C LYS A 629 10.35 3.85 -5.21
N ALA A 630 11.31 3.04 -5.64
CA ALA A 630 11.17 1.60 -5.61
C ALA A 630 11.68 1.11 -4.25
N TYR A 631 10.76 0.71 -3.39
CA TYR A 631 11.06 0.18 -2.07
C TYR A 631 11.27 -1.33 -2.17
N THR A 632 12.52 -1.76 -2.07
CA THR A 632 12.92 -3.15 -2.33
C THR A 632 13.32 -3.83 -1.02
N HIS A 633 12.81 -5.04 -0.80
CA HIS A 633 13.23 -5.90 0.29
C HIS A 633 14.16 -6.99 -0.24
N VAL A 634 15.31 -7.12 0.39
CA VAL A 634 16.37 -8.06 0.00
C VAL A 634 16.71 -8.95 1.19
N SER A 635 16.65 -10.25 0.98
CA SER A 635 17.09 -11.24 1.98
C SER A 635 18.61 -11.25 2.15
N ASP A 636 19.08 -11.77 3.28
CA ASP A 636 20.50 -12.09 3.53
C ASP A 636 21.09 -13.12 2.54
N GLN A 637 20.25 -13.74 1.70
CA GLN A 637 20.67 -14.58 0.57
C GLN A 637 20.78 -13.82 -0.76
N PHE A 638 20.85 -12.48 -0.71
CA PHE A 638 20.92 -11.58 -1.87
C PHE A 638 19.78 -11.77 -2.87
N ALA A 639 18.61 -12.19 -2.39
CA ALA A 639 17.43 -12.37 -3.23
C ALA A 639 16.42 -11.25 -2.93
N PRO A 640 16.09 -10.37 -3.90
CA PRO A 640 15.01 -9.43 -3.76
C PRO A 640 13.69 -10.19 -3.78
N PHE A 641 12.88 -10.10 -2.72
CA PHE A 641 11.63 -10.84 -2.63
C PHE A 641 10.39 -9.94 -2.64
N ALA A 642 10.53 -8.63 -2.45
CA ALA A 642 9.43 -7.69 -2.61
C ALA A 642 9.96 -6.38 -3.18
N CYS A 643 9.21 -5.78 -4.10
CA CYS A 643 9.49 -4.45 -4.62
C CYS A 643 8.18 -3.70 -4.80
N GLN A 644 8.09 -2.50 -4.23
CA GLN A 644 6.89 -1.67 -4.24
C GLN A 644 7.21 -0.27 -4.75
N SER A 645 6.38 0.25 -5.66
CA SER A 645 6.49 1.65 -6.06
C SER A 645 5.72 2.52 -5.07
N ILE A 646 6.43 3.39 -4.37
CA ILE A 646 5.85 4.32 -3.41
C ILE A 646 6.11 5.77 -3.85
N PRO A 647 5.19 6.71 -3.60
CA PRO A 647 5.44 8.12 -3.86
C PRO A 647 6.69 8.61 -3.14
N ALA A 648 7.48 9.50 -3.75
CA ALA A 648 8.70 9.96 -3.10
C ALA A 648 8.46 10.65 -1.75
N THR A 649 7.28 11.24 -1.54
CA THR A 649 6.92 12.04 -0.35
C THR A 649 6.46 11.24 0.86
N VAL A 650 6.12 9.96 0.70
CA VAL A 650 5.60 9.14 1.81
C VAL A 650 6.74 8.51 2.61
N SER A 651 6.49 8.26 3.89
CA SER A 651 7.39 7.46 4.73
C SER A 651 7.43 6.02 4.19
N GLU A 652 8.61 5.41 4.29
CA GLU A 652 8.83 4.00 3.91
C GLU A 652 8.29 3.04 4.96
N ALA A 653 8.18 3.49 6.21
CA ALA A 653 7.78 2.67 7.35
C ALA A 653 6.49 1.85 7.13
N PRO A 654 5.38 2.40 6.61
CA PRO A 654 4.15 1.63 6.41
C PRO A 654 4.32 0.45 5.44
N TYR A 655 5.27 0.52 4.52
CA TYR A 655 5.46 -0.45 3.43
C TYR A 655 6.36 -1.63 3.81
N ILE A 656 7.02 -1.59 4.97
CA ILE A 656 7.87 -2.70 5.44
C ILE A 656 7.05 -3.97 5.66
N LEU A 657 5.91 -3.85 6.36
CA LEU A 657 5.04 -5.00 6.60
C LEU A 657 4.41 -5.51 5.32
N ASP A 658 4.07 -4.63 4.39
CA ASP A 658 3.52 -5.04 3.10
C ASP A 658 4.52 -5.92 2.34
N GLY A 659 5.80 -5.55 2.31
CA GLY A 659 6.85 -6.34 1.69
C GLY A 659 7.09 -7.70 2.36
N LEU A 660 7.12 -7.74 3.70
CA LEU A 660 7.29 -8.97 4.48
C LEU A 660 6.11 -9.95 4.32
N LEU A 661 4.89 -9.44 4.17
CA LEU A 661 3.69 -10.27 4.05
C LEU A 661 3.35 -10.67 2.61
N MET A 662 4.04 -10.06 1.62
CA MET A 662 3.77 -10.14 0.18
C MET A 662 3.85 -11.56 -0.37
N ASN A 663 4.81 -12.36 0.10
CA ASN A 663 4.99 -13.74 -0.31
C ASN A 663 5.58 -14.60 0.81
N GLU A 664 5.72 -15.90 0.55
CA GLU A 664 6.23 -16.85 1.53
C GLU A 664 7.66 -16.51 1.98
N VAL A 665 8.53 -16.04 1.10
CA VAL A 665 9.92 -15.71 1.44
C VAL A 665 9.96 -14.63 2.52
N GLY A 666 9.20 -13.54 2.34
CA GLY A 666 9.08 -12.49 3.35
C GLY A 666 8.52 -12.98 4.69
N ARG A 667 7.64 -14.00 4.68
CA ARG A 667 7.09 -14.62 5.90
C ARG A 667 8.08 -15.49 6.66
N HIS A 668 9.17 -15.91 6.03
CA HIS A 668 10.25 -16.66 6.70
C HIS A 668 11.26 -15.74 7.40
N VAL A 669 11.31 -14.46 7.00
CA VAL A 669 12.14 -13.45 7.66
C VAL A 669 11.73 -13.32 9.12
N ARG A 670 12.73 -13.26 10.00
CA ARG A 670 12.57 -13.03 11.45
C ARG A 670 13.12 -11.68 11.84
N GLU A 671 14.16 -11.21 11.17
CA GLU A 671 14.84 -9.95 11.47
C GLU A 671 14.82 -9.05 10.23
N GLN A 672 14.21 -7.87 10.35
CA GLN A 672 14.13 -6.91 9.26
C GLN A 672 14.87 -5.62 9.64
N TYR A 673 15.85 -5.26 8.84
CA TYR A 673 16.65 -4.05 8.98
C TYR A 673 16.05 -2.93 8.14
N ALA A 674 15.83 -1.77 8.77
CA ALA A 674 15.35 -0.57 8.11
C ALA A 674 16.13 0.65 8.59
N ASP A 675 16.27 1.65 7.72
CA ASP A 675 16.88 2.93 8.07
C ASP A 675 15.93 3.79 8.93
N THR A 676 16.38 4.99 9.28
CA THR A 676 15.56 5.95 10.04
C THR A 676 14.31 6.42 9.30
N ALA A 677 14.26 6.35 7.96
CA ALA A 677 13.08 6.68 7.17
C ALA A 677 12.01 5.57 7.18
N GLY A 678 12.41 4.33 7.46
CA GLY A 678 11.56 3.16 7.70
C GLY A 678 11.06 2.99 9.14
N PHE A 679 11.35 3.93 10.05
CA PHE A 679 11.02 3.79 11.48
C PHE A 679 9.74 4.52 11.91
N THR A 680 8.82 3.82 12.60
CA THR A 680 7.78 4.42 13.46
C THR A 680 7.44 3.51 14.65
N ASP A 681 7.02 4.08 15.79
CA ASP A 681 6.63 3.31 16.98
C ASP A 681 5.47 2.33 16.72
N HIS A 682 4.50 2.76 15.90
CA HIS A 682 3.34 1.95 15.52
C HIS A 682 3.77 0.71 14.72
N LEU A 683 4.69 0.88 13.77
CA LEU A 683 5.23 -0.23 12.99
C LEU A 683 6.00 -1.21 13.87
N PHE A 684 6.85 -0.74 14.78
CA PHE A 684 7.59 -1.60 15.71
C PHE A 684 6.66 -2.44 16.59
N GLY A 685 5.60 -1.83 17.10
CA GLY A 685 4.54 -2.54 17.82
C GLY A 685 3.86 -3.60 16.96
N ALA A 686 3.41 -3.23 15.76
CA ALA A 686 2.67 -4.11 14.85
C ALA A 686 3.51 -5.30 14.35
N SER A 687 4.78 -5.08 13.99
CA SER A 687 5.70 -6.13 13.54
C SER A 687 5.91 -7.22 14.58
N SER A 688 5.95 -6.86 15.86
CA SER A 688 6.06 -7.82 16.95
C SER A 688 4.83 -8.75 17.02
N LEU A 689 3.62 -8.25 16.72
CA LEU A 689 2.40 -9.06 16.68
C LEU A 689 2.46 -10.17 15.63
N LEU A 690 3.17 -9.89 14.52
CA LEU A 690 3.38 -10.80 13.39
C LEU A 690 4.63 -11.68 13.55
N GLY A 691 5.41 -11.48 14.62
CA GLY A 691 6.61 -12.28 14.91
C GLY A 691 7.88 -11.81 14.20
N TYR A 692 7.90 -10.56 13.72
CA TYR A 692 9.08 -9.93 13.14
C TYR A 692 9.80 -9.04 14.16
N ASN A 693 11.12 -9.14 14.20
CA ASN A 693 12.00 -8.24 14.93
C ASN A 693 12.48 -7.14 13.98
N LEU A 694 11.98 -5.91 14.17
CA LEU A 694 12.52 -4.76 13.46
C LEU A 694 13.77 -4.22 14.13
N VAL A 695 14.80 -3.98 13.33
CA VAL A 695 16.07 -3.41 13.75
C VAL A 695 16.27 -2.09 13.01
N GLY A 696 16.21 -0.98 13.74
CA GLY A 696 16.53 0.34 13.20
C GLY A 696 18.03 0.50 13.07
N VAL A 697 18.52 0.72 11.85
CA VAL A 697 19.93 1.04 11.60
C VAL A 697 20.04 2.57 11.62
N GLY A 698 20.67 3.09 12.68
CA GLY A 698 21.02 4.50 12.73
C GLY A 698 22.08 4.80 11.67
N SER A 699 21.78 5.70 10.74
CA SER A 699 22.82 6.34 9.93
C SER A 699 23.61 7.28 10.83
N GLY A 700 24.65 6.73 11.46
CA GLY A 700 25.66 7.45 12.23
C GLY A 700 26.70 8.09 11.33
#